data_AF-A0A6J5JNT3-F1
#
_entry.id   AF-A0A6J5JNT3-F1
#
_cell.length_a   1.000
_cell.length_b   1.000
_cell.length_c   1.000
_cell.angle_alpha   90.00
_cell.angle_beta   90.00
_cell.angle_gamma   90.00
#
_symmetry.space_group_name_H-M   'P 1'
#
loop_
_entity.id
_entity.type
_entity.pdbx_description
1 polymer ?
#
loop_
_entity_poly.entity_id
_entity_poly.type
_entity_poly.pdbx_seq_one_letter_code
_entity_poly.pdbx_strand_id
1 'polypeptide(L)'
;MSSTTTREIPAPHLDTNIGKVVARDVYFHVSRLEGLPETVRCNVEKGIALTRLTAGSDFNVVRLDRSMSDMSLLDYPNFFGEAFPALYRSWFIDLDQQTYRYRSYESSINPPILHRKELLLAADHPQRSVFEQLTLTAEQIGLFDDPTRIGFQRAFGDLIKQRGYRLVDHTLVPIANEESDDTEGESRPGPIERYRTALSRYSFSAPIQMLSRFGFLDGTRSLFDYGCGRGDDVRGLKGLGIEAAGWDPHYANDQPLSRASIVNLGFVINVIENVDERELALKNSYSLSDDILVVSAMLVNQDSARGIPYGDGVLTSRNTFQKYYFQSELKEFIDRVTGNYSVAVGPGVFFVFKDKDLEQRFRFSRVKSSRRIVPPVQPTRIMAQGHADRDTATKSRPDRSALLYERHQNTLDELWRLCLALGRNPVRPEMQGLQQELRAFGSNAAALRFLKETKVDAANMLERAAASRADDLRVYFALLQFDKRPPYSKLERQLQVDVKVFFGGYSAALSAGRELLFSLADIQKISDACLRAAEQGIGWLEGGESLQLHTDLVERLPPILRAYVGCGTLLYGDVTSADLIKIHVRSGKLTMMKFDDFYGSPLPRMTQRVKINLRKQDLTIFDYGEPYPPPYLYKKSRFLNEESPSYSEQVLFEETLEELGVFDLSGYGPDVATFDVKLGEMRLAVDGYRLIRSRSIPPLDQKCGRYLTFRDLIECGETQAAHDIGNMPVDPESFNALLDLAHHVIDPVIDYFGMVKLTFGFCSPALASHIKGRISPKLDQHAAHERTRRGGYICERLGAACDFVVEDEDMAMVVEWIINNVKFDRLYFYGCHRPIHISYSSTPARQVVDMIETAGGNVVPKRRRID
;
A
#
# COMPACT_ATOMS: atom_id res chain seq x y z
N MET A 1 -22.38 -34.19 34.73
CA MET A 1 -22.65 -33.74 33.36
C MET A 1 -21.31 -33.48 32.72
N SER A 2 -20.86 -34.40 31.85
CA SER A 2 -19.56 -34.35 31.18
C SER A 2 -19.43 -33.09 30.33
N SER A 3 -18.42 -32.28 30.59
CA SER A 3 -17.93 -31.28 29.66
C SER A 3 -17.04 -32.00 28.65
N THR A 4 -17.60 -32.34 27.49
CA THR A 4 -16.86 -32.88 26.36
C THR A 4 -15.96 -31.78 25.83
N THR A 5 -14.67 -31.85 26.17
CA THR A 5 -13.61 -31.06 25.54
C THR A 5 -13.62 -31.41 24.05
N THR A 6 -14.01 -30.46 23.21
CA THR A 6 -13.91 -30.56 21.76
C THR A 6 -12.44 -30.72 21.42
N ARG A 7 -12.02 -31.95 21.11
CA ARG A 7 -10.76 -32.19 20.42
C ARG A 7 -10.85 -31.44 19.09
N GLU A 8 -10.00 -30.43 18.89
CA GLU A 8 -9.71 -29.92 17.55
C GLU A 8 -9.15 -31.09 16.75
N ILE A 9 -9.96 -31.57 15.79
CA ILE A 9 -9.52 -32.53 14.79
C ILE A 9 -8.64 -31.72 13.84
N PRO A 10 -7.36 -32.09 13.61
CA PRO A 10 -6.55 -31.41 12.61
C PRO A 10 -7.25 -31.51 11.25
N ALA A 11 -7.42 -30.37 10.58
CA ALA A 11 -8.05 -30.30 9.26
C ALA A 11 -7.38 -31.30 8.30
N PRO A 12 -8.13 -31.98 7.42
CA PRO A 12 -7.56 -32.92 6.47
C PRO A 12 -6.53 -32.20 5.59
N HIS A 13 -5.25 -32.47 5.82
CA HIS A 13 -4.18 -31.90 5.00
C HIS A 13 -4.36 -32.36 3.55
N LEU A 14 -4.65 -31.42 2.64
CA LEU A 14 -4.55 -31.71 1.20
C LEU A 14 -3.13 -32.20 0.89
N ASP A 15 -3.07 -33.34 0.20
CA ASP A 15 -1.85 -34.00 -0.22
C ASP A 15 -1.03 -33.10 -1.15
N THR A 16 0.29 -33.03 -0.98
CA THR A 16 1.17 -32.06 -1.68
C THR A 16 1.29 -32.29 -3.19
N ASN A 17 0.64 -33.32 -3.74
CA ASN A 17 0.79 -33.75 -5.14
C ASN A 17 -0.30 -33.23 -6.10
N ILE A 18 -1.27 -32.45 -5.60
CA ILE A 18 -2.43 -32.00 -6.39
C ILE A 18 -2.17 -30.72 -7.20
N GLY A 19 -1.12 -29.95 -6.88
CA GLY A 19 -0.82 -28.67 -7.53
C GLY A 19 0.33 -27.88 -6.88
N LYS A 20 0.49 -26.63 -7.28
CA LYS A 20 1.49 -25.69 -6.73
C LYS A 20 1.04 -25.23 -5.35
N VAL A 21 1.84 -25.48 -4.32
CA VAL A 21 1.58 -25.01 -2.95
C VAL A 21 2.25 -23.66 -2.73
N VAL A 22 1.49 -22.69 -2.23
CA VAL A 22 1.99 -21.37 -1.81
C VAL A 22 1.36 -21.05 -0.47
N ALA A 23 2.15 -20.97 0.60
CA ALA A 23 1.66 -20.81 1.97
C ALA A 23 0.54 -21.81 2.31
N ARG A 24 -0.68 -21.32 2.58
CA ARG A 24 -1.87 -22.12 2.88
C ARG A 24 -2.69 -22.53 1.65
N ASP A 25 -2.34 -22.05 0.47
CA ASP A 25 -3.12 -22.24 -0.75
C ASP A 25 -2.50 -23.30 -1.68
N VAL A 26 -3.36 -24.01 -2.41
CA VAL A 26 -2.97 -24.91 -3.48
C VAL A 26 -3.59 -24.47 -4.80
N TYR A 27 -2.75 -24.33 -5.82
CA TYR A 27 -3.12 -23.88 -7.16
C TYR A 27 -3.03 -25.02 -8.16
N PHE A 28 -4.06 -25.22 -8.97
CA PHE A 28 -4.06 -26.21 -10.04
C PHE A 28 -4.86 -25.72 -11.26
N HIS A 29 -4.45 -26.19 -12.45
CA HIS A 29 -5.16 -25.90 -13.69
C HIS A 29 -6.38 -26.80 -13.84
N VAL A 30 -7.45 -26.31 -14.48
CA VAL A 30 -8.72 -27.05 -14.67
C VAL A 30 -8.55 -28.38 -15.39
N SER A 31 -7.51 -28.53 -16.22
CA SER A 31 -7.18 -29.80 -16.89
C SER A 31 -6.82 -30.93 -15.93
N ARG A 32 -6.54 -30.64 -14.65
CA ARG A 32 -6.29 -31.67 -13.62
C ARG A 32 -7.56 -32.11 -12.91
N LEU A 33 -8.68 -31.40 -13.04
CA LEU A 33 -9.87 -31.57 -12.20
C LEU A 33 -10.35 -33.03 -12.12
N GLU A 34 -10.38 -33.75 -13.23
CA GLU A 34 -10.86 -35.14 -13.28
C GLU A 34 -10.01 -36.11 -12.44
N GLY A 35 -8.71 -35.84 -12.32
CA GLY A 35 -7.75 -36.67 -11.58
C GLY A 35 -7.57 -36.29 -10.10
N LEU A 36 -8.32 -35.30 -9.60
CA LEU A 36 -8.21 -34.83 -8.22
C LEU A 36 -9.10 -35.64 -7.26
N PRO A 37 -8.77 -35.67 -5.94
CA PRO A 37 -9.61 -36.29 -4.94
C PRO A 37 -11.06 -35.80 -4.99
N GLU A 38 -12.02 -36.69 -4.73
CA GLU A 38 -13.45 -36.39 -4.83
C GLU A 38 -13.88 -35.21 -3.93
N THR A 39 -13.28 -35.08 -2.76
CA THR A 39 -13.49 -33.95 -1.84
C THR A 39 -13.14 -32.60 -2.50
N VAL A 40 -12.03 -32.55 -3.21
CA VAL A 40 -11.58 -31.35 -3.95
C VAL A 40 -12.53 -31.05 -5.10
N ARG A 41 -12.89 -32.07 -5.89
CA ARG A 41 -13.82 -31.93 -7.03
C ARG A 41 -15.17 -31.38 -6.57
N CYS A 42 -15.74 -31.94 -5.50
CA CYS A 42 -17.02 -31.49 -4.95
C CYS A 42 -16.99 -30.02 -4.51
N ASN A 43 -15.89 -29.55 -3.90
CA ASN A 43 -15.77 -28.15 -3.51
C ASN A 43 -15.65 -27.21 -4.72
N VAL A 44 -14.93 -27.62 -5.78
CA VAL A 44 -14.87 -26.84 -7.02
C VAL A 44 -16.23 -26.78 -7.70
N GLU A 45 -16.97 -27.89 -7.73
CA GLU A 45 -18.33 -27.95 -8.28
C GLU A 45 -19.30 -27.03 -7.52
N LYS A 46 -19.21 -26.96 -6.18
CA LYS A 46 -19.98 -25.98 -5.39
C LYS A 46 -19.65 -24.55 -5.78
N GLY A 47 -18.36 -24.22 -5.93
CA GLY A 47 -17.93 -22.89 -6.35
C GLY A 47 -18.40 -22.52 -7.75
N ILE A 48 -18.34 -23.48 -8.69
CA ILE A 48 -18.89 -23.37 -10.05
C ILE A 48 -20.40 -23.11 -10.01
N ALA A 49 -21.15 -23.89 -9.21
CA ALA A 49 -22.59 -23.75 -9.11
C ALA A 49 -22.99 -22.38 -8.53
N LEU A 50 -22.25 -21.88 -7.54
CA LEU A 50 -22.51 -20.58 -6.91
C LEU A 50 -22.25 -19.41 -7.88
N THR A 51 -21.17 -19.50 -8.66
CA THR A 51 -20.75 -18.42 -9.58
C THR A 51 -21.37 -18.55 -10.98
N ARG A 52 -21.94 -19.70 -11.32
CA ARG A 52 -22.49 -20.06 -12.64
C ARG A 52 -21.45 -19.96 -13.77
N LEU A 53 -20.19 -20.25 -13.46
CA LEU A 53 -19.07 -20.20 -14.40
C LEU A 53 -18.78 -21.57 -15.01
N THR A 54 -18.15 -21.59 -16.18
CA THR A 54 -17.74 -22.83 -16.87
C THR A 54 -16.21 -22.96 -16.84
N ALA A 55 -15.71 -24.04 -16.25
CA ALA A 55 -14.28 -24.36 -16.25
C ALA A 55 -13.73 -24.52 -17.67
N GLY A 56 -12.57 -23.93 -17.94
CA GLY A 56 -11.91 -23.92 -19.25
C GLY A 56 -12.40 -22.83 -20.21
N SER A 57 -13.60 -22.28 -20.00
CA SER A 57 -14.16 -21.16 -20.79
C SER A 57 -14.06 -19.84 -20.03
N ASP A 58 -14.54 -19.81 -18.80
CA ASP A 58 -14.61 -18.57 -18.00
C ASP A 58 -13.41 -18.39 -17.05
N PHE A 59 -12.80 -19.51 -16.63
CA PHE A 59 -11.61 -19.55 -15.79
C PHE A 59 -10.81 -20.82 -16.10
N ASN A 60 -9.51 -20.83 -15.80
CA ASN A 60 -8.64 -21.98 -16.08
C ASN A 60 -7.71 -22.39 -14.93
N VAL A 61 -7.64 -21.61 -13.86
CA VAL A 61 -6.89 -21.95 -12.65
C VAL A 61 -7.82 -21.88 -11.44
N VAL A 62 -7.65 -22.82 -10.51
CA VAL A 62 -8.28 -22.80 -9.20
C VAL A 62 -7.21 -22.62 -8.14
N ARG A 63 -7.44 -21.69 -7.21
CA ARG A 63 -6.74 -21.60 -5.92
C ARG A 63 -7.68 -22.13 -4.84
N LEU A 64 -7.26 -23.12 -4.08
CA LEU A 64 -8.04 -23.69 -2.97
C LEU A 64 -7.25 -23.55 -1.67
N ASP A 65 -7.89 -22.99 -0.64
CA ASP A 65 -7.31 -22.97 0.69
C ASP A 65 -7.20 -24.39 1.26
N ARG A 66 -6.12 -24.68 2.00
CA ARG A 66 -5.86 -26.03 2.54
C ARG A 66 -6.85 -26.49 3.59
N SER A 67 -7.58 -25.59 4.24
CA SER A 67 -8.69 -25.95 5.14
C SER A 67 -10.00 -26.18 4.38
N MET A 68 -10.02 -25.91 3.06
CA MET A 68 -11.19 -25.98 2.19
C MET A 68 -12.34 -25.03 2.59
N SER A 69 -12.05 -23.96 3.32
CA SER A 69 -13.03 -22.92 3.71
C SER A 69 -13.29 -21.90 2.61
N ASP A 70 -12.30 -21.63 1.75
CA ASP A 70 -12.41 -20.68 0.65
C ASP A 70 -11.68 -21.14 -0.61
N MET A 71 -12.04 -20.54 -1.74
CA MET A 71 -11.35 -20.76 -3.01
C MET A 71 -11.40 -19.53 -3.91
N SER A 72 -10.55 -19.51 -4.95
CA SER A 72 -10.64 -18.54 -6.03
C SER A 72 -10.61 -19.23 -7.39
N LEU A 73 -11.53 -18.82 -8.26
CA LEU A 73 -11.52 -19.17 -9.68
C LEU A 73 -10.79 -18.05 -10.43
N LEU A 74 -9.77 -18.40 -11.21
CA LEU A 74 -8.83 -17.46 -11.81
C LEU A 74 -8.78 -17.65 -13.33
N ASP A 75 -8.93 -16.56 -14.05
CA ASP A 75 -8.90 -16.51 -15.52
C ASP A 75 -7.58 -15.91 -16.01
N TYR A 76 -6.70 -16.78 -16.49
CA TYR A 76 -5.46 -16.41 -17.16
C TYR A 76 -5.61 -16.62 -18.67
N PRO A 77 -6.05 -15.62 -19.45
CA PRO A 77 -6.18 -15.77 -20.89
C PRO A 77 -4.83 -16.19 -21.50
N ASN A 78 -4.88 -16.99 -22.56
CA ASN A 78 -3.68 -17.54 -23.21
C ASN A 78 -2.70 -18.25 -22.25
N PHE A 79 -3.20 -18.90 -21.19
CA PHE A 79 -2.39 -19.62 -20.19
C PHE A 79 -1.23 -20.43 -20.81
N PHE A 80 -1.47 -21.12 -21.91
CA PHE A 80 -0.45 -21.92 -22.59
C PHE A 80 0.49 -21.13 -23.50
N GLY A 81 0.03 -20.02 -24.10
CA GLY A 81 0.77 -19.23 -25.08
C GLY A 81 1.66 -18.13 -24.49
N GLU A 82 1.35 -17.63 -23.29
CA GLU A 82 2.13 -16.57 -22.65
C GLU A 82 3.09 -17.14 -21.60
N ALA A 83 4.33 -16.66 -21.53
CA ALA A 83 5.31 -17.14 -20.55
C ALA A 83 4.87 -16.94 -19.09
N PHE A 84 4.44 -15.72 -18.78
CA PHE A 84 3.92 -15.33 -17.48
C PHE A 84 2.54 -14.70 -17.68
N PRO A 85 1.48 -15.53 -17.84
CA PRO A 85 0.17 -15.01 -18.20
C PRO A 85 -0.36 -14.09 -17.09
N ALA A 86 -0.95 -12.97 -17.50
CA ALA A 86 -1.55 -12.02 -16.58
C ALA A 86 -2.96 -12.47 -16.15
N LEU A 87 -3.29 -12.28 -14.88
CA LEU A 87 -4.62 -12.55 -14.36
C LEU A 87 -5.58 -11.51 -14.94
N TYR A 88 -6.63 -11.98 -15.62
CA TYR A 88 -7.61 -11.12 -16.26
C TYR A 88 -8.84 -10.90 -15.37
N ARG A 89 -9.33 -11.99 -14.76
CA ARG A 89 -10.49 -11.98 -13.87
C ARG A 89 -10.31 -12.96 -12.72
N SER A 90 -10.89 -12.65 -11.57
CA SER A 90 -10.91 -13.55 -10.42
C SER A 90 -12.25 -13.52 -9.69
N TRP A 91 -12.65 -14.69 -9.19
CA TRP A 91 -13.82 -14.85 -8.33
C TRP A 91 -13.37 -15.50 -7.03
N PHE A 92 -13.28 -14.72 -5.96
CA PHE A 92 -13.06 -15.24 -4.61
C PHE A 92 -14.39 -15.77 -4.06
N ILE A 93 -14.39 -16.98 -3.53
CA ILE A 93 -15.58 -17.69 -3.05
C ILE A 93 -15.33 -18.06 -1.58
N ASP A 94 -16.21 -17.59 -0.72
CA ASP A 94 -16.32 -18.04 0.66
C ASP A 94 -17.30 -19.22 0.70
N LEU A 95 -16.79 -20.43 0.90
CA LEU A 95 -17.59 -21.65 0.83
C LEU A 95 -18.50 -21.80 2.05
N ASP A 96 -18.08 -21.25 3.20
CA ASP A 96 -18.83 -21.30 4.45
C ASP A 96 -20.02 -20.34 4.41
N GLN A 97 -19.82 -19.12 3.91
CA GLN A 97 -20.87 -18.12 3.78
C GLN A 97 -21.71 -18.26 2.50
N GLN A 98 -21.29 -19.12 1.56
CA GLN A 98 -21.89 -19.24 0.22
C GLN A 98 -21.99 -17.90 -0.50
N THR A 99 -20.94 -17.09 -0.40
CA THR A 99 -20.85 -15.81 -1.12
C THR A 99 -19.63 -15.78 -2.02
N TYR A 100 -19.64 -14.88 -3.00
CA TYR A 100 -18.47 -14.67 -3.86
C TYR A 100 -18.26 -13.19 -4.14
N ARG A 101 -17.03 -12.85 -4.51
CA ARG A 101 -16.60 -11.51 -4.90
C ARG A 101 -15.84 -11.59 -6.21
N TYR A 102 -16.24 -10.76 -7.17
CA TYR A 102 -15.62 -10.65 -8.48
C TYR A 102 -14.60 -9.52 -8.52
N ARG A 103 -13.51 -9.70 -9.26
CA ARG A 103 -12.52 -8.66 -9.58
C ARG A 103 -12.06 -8.81 -11.03
N SER A 104 -12.01 -7.69 -11.73
CA SER A 104 -11.48 -7.55 -13.10
C SER A 104 -10.18 -6.74 -13.08
N TYR A 105 -9.20 -7.23 -13.82
CA TYR A 105 -7.90 -6.58 -14.02
C TYR A 105 -7.75 -6.01 -15.43
N GLU A 106 -8.81 -6.00 -16.24
CA GLU A 106 -8.77 -5.53 -17.64
C GLU A 106 -8.23 -4.09 -17.79
N SER A 107 -8.47 -3.25 -16.78
CA SER A 107 -8.00 -1.86 -16.75
C SER A 107 -6.72 -1.65 -15.94
N SER A 108 -6.13 -2.73 -15.43
CA SER A 108 -4.91 -2.68 -14.62
C SER A 108 -3.67 -2.52 -15.50
N ILE A 109 -2.77 -1.64 -15.09
CA ILE A 109 -1.43 -1.52 -15.71
C ILE A 109 -0.38 -2.39 -15.01
N ASN A 110 -0.75 -3.04 -13.91
CA ASN A 110 0.13 -3.89 -13.13
C ASN A 110 -0.60 -5.16 -12.64
N PRO A 111 -1.29 -5.90 -13.53
CA PRO A 111 -2.06 -7.08 -13.11
C PRO A 111 -1.15 -8.14 -12.46
N PRO A 112 -1.71 -8.98 -11.56
CA PRO A 112 -0.99 -10.16 -11.07
C PRO A 112 -0.58 -11.06 -12.23
N ILE A 113 0.58 -11.69 -12.13
CA ILE A 113 1.07 -12.64 -13.15
C ILE A 113 1.29 -14.02 -12.54
N LEU A 114 1.11 -15.04 -13.37
CA LEU A 114 1.39 -16.40 -12.97
C LEU A 114 2.84 -16.78 -13.30
N HIS A 115 3.56 -17.24 -12.29
CA HIS A 115 4.89 -17.84 -12.42
C HIS A 115 4.86 -19.31 -11.98
N ARG A 116 5.85 -20.09 -12.43
CA ARG A 116 5.95 -21.54 -12.17
C ARG A 116 4.70 -22.33 -12.58
N LYS A 117 4.17 -22.05 -13.78
CA LYS A 117 2.90 -22.63 -14.25
C LYS A 117 2.99 -24.13 -14.55
N GLU A 118 4.19 -24.68 -14.71
CA GLU A 118 4.46 -26.12 -14.78
C GLU A 118 3.97 -26.88 -13.54
N LEU A 119 3.95 -26.24 -12.37
CA LEU A 119 3.51 -26.86 -11.11
C LEU A 119 1.98 -26.99 -11.03
N LEU A 120 1.23 -26.28 -11.87
CA LEU A 120 -0.22 -26.34 -11.93
C LEU A 120 -0.74 -27.47 -12.82
N LEU A 121 0.15 -28.11 -13.60
CA LEU A 121 -0.19 -29.12 -14.61
C LEU A 121 0.12 -30.54 -14.11
N ALA A 122 -0.49 -31.54 -14.75
CA ALA A 122 -0.20 -32.94 -14.48
C ALA A 122 1.22 -33.30 -14.96
N ALA A 123 1.80 -34.35 -14.38
CA ALA A 123 3.22 -34.62 -14.60
C ALA A 123 3.59 -35.07 -16.01
N ASP A 124 2.61 -35.65 -16.71
CA ASP A 124 2.64 -36.13 -18.08
C ASP A 124 2.16 -35.08 -19.11
N HIS A 125 1.86 -33.85 -18.69
CA HIS A 125 1.35 -32.82 -19.60
C HIS A 125 2.41 -32.41 -20.66
N PRO A 126 2.07 -32.38 -21.97
CA PRO A 126 3.05 -32.25 -23.06
C PRO A 126 3.85 -30.94 -23.05
N GLN A 127 3.26 -29.84 -22.58
CA GLN A 127 3.93 -28.53 -22.50
C GLN A 127 4.67 -28.28 -21.16
N ARG A 128 4.61 -29.22 -20.20
CA ARG A 128 5.18 -29.02 -18.86
C ARG A 128 6.68 -28.77 -18.91
N SER A 129 7.41 -29.52 -19.73
CA SER A 129 8.86 -29.42 -19.88
C SER A 129 9.34 -28.06 -20.38
N VAL A 130 8.59 -27.44 -21.31
CA VAL A 130 8.90 -26.10 -21.84
C VAL A 130 8.80 -25.05 -20.73
N PHE A 131 7.77 -25.14 -19.89
CA PHE A 131 7.56 -24.21 -18.79
C PHE A 131 8.57 -24.42 -17.66
N GLU A 132 8.94 -25.68 -17.37
CA GLU A 132 9.99 -26.02 -16.42
C GLU A 132 11.36 -25.47 -16.85
N GLN A 133 11.71 -25.54 -18.13
CA GLN A 133 12.94 -24.93 -18.66
C GLN A 133 12.97 -23.41 -18.48
N LEU A 134 11.86 -22.73 -18.73
CA LEU A 134 11.72 -21.29 -18.48
C LEU A 134 11.89 -20.97 -16.99
N THR A 135 11.25 -21.73 -16.10
CA THR A 135 11.39 -21.57 -14.64
C THR A 135 12.84 -21.76 -14.19
N LEU A 136 13.52 -22.81 -14.66
CA LEU A 136 14.93 -23.06 -14.33
C LEU A 136 15.84 -21.91 -14.80
N THR A 137 15.59 -21.39 -16.01
CA THR A 137 16.34 -20.24 -16.54
C THR A 137 16.10 -18.99 -15.68
N ALA A 138 14.84 -18.73 -15.30
CA ALA A 138 14.48 -17.61 -14.44
C ALA A 138 15.11 -17.72 -13.04
N GLU A 139 15.19 -18.92 -12.46
CA GLU A 139 15.89 -19.18 -11.20
C GLU A 139 17.40 -18.93 -11.31
N GLN A 140 18.04 -19.40 -12.37
CA GLN A 140 19.49 -19.26 -12.57
C GLN A 140 19.94 -17.80 -12.66
N ILE A 141 19.14 -16.94 -13.27
CA ILE A 141 19.41 -15.50 -13.35
C ILE A 141 18.86 -14.72 -12.15
N GLY A 142 18.29 -15.44 -11.17
CA GLY A 142 17.79 -14.95 -9.89
C GLY A 142 16.52 -14.09 -9.96
N LEU A 143 15.65 -14.31 -10.95
CA LEU A 143 14.36 -13.61 -11.01
C LEU A 143 13.47 -13.94 -9.82
N PHE A 144 13.64 -15.10 -9.18
CA PHE A 144 12.81 -15.54 -8.04
C PHE A 144 13.50 -15.39 -6.66
N ASP A 145 14.62 -14.68 -6.59
CA ASP A 145 15.35 -14.44 -5.33
C ASP A 145 14.52 -13.63 -4.33
N ASP A 146 13.70 -12.71 -4.82
CA ASP A 146 12.87 -11.80 -4.03
C ASP A 146 11.37 -11.99 -4.36
N PRO A 147 10.64 -12.79 -3.56
CA PRO A 147 9.22 -13.06 -3.78
C PRO A 147 8.32 -11.81 -3.81
N THR A 148 8.75 -10.70 -3.20
CA THR A 148 7.94 -9.46 -3.17
C THR A 148 7.80 -8.80 -4.54
N ARG A 149 8.75 -9.05 -5.45
CA ARG A 149 8.86 -8.31 -6.72
C ARG A 149 8.33 -9.06 -7.93
N ILE A 150 7.89 -10.31 -7.77
CA ILE A 150 7.59 -11.22 -8.87
C ILE A 150 6.10 -11.45 -9.14
N GLY A 151 5.22 -10.96 -8.24
CA GLY A 151 3.79 -11.22 -8.33
C GLY A 151 3.04 -10.38 -9.37
N PHE A 152 3.60 -9.26 -9.83
CA PHE A 152 2.90 -8.29 -10.67
C PHE A 152 3.67 -7.90 -11.93
N GLN A 153 2.95 -7.67 -13.03
CA GLN A 153 3.51 -7.58 -14.38
C GLN A 153 4.59 -6.51 -14.55
N ARG A 154 4.35 -5.28 -14.06
CA ARG A 154 5.28 -4.16 -14.22
C ARG A 154 6.54 -4.37 -13.37
N ALA A 155 6.35 -4.71 -12.10
CA ALA A 155 7.46 -4.97 -11.17
C ALA A 155 8.36 -6.10 -11.70
N PHE A 156 7.76 -7.16 -12.24
CA PHE A 156 8.48 -8.28 -12.82
C PHE A 156 9.18 -7.92 -14.14
N GLY A 157 8.53 -7.14 -15.01
CA GLY A 157 9.16 -6.64 -16.25
C GLY A 157 10.37 -5.75 -15.98
N ASP A 158 10.29 -4.87 -14.97
CA ASP A 158 11.40 -4.02 -14.54
C ASP A 158 12.54 -4.86 -13.94
N LEU A 159 12.21 -5.92 -13.18
CA LEU A 159 13.21 -6.87 -12.66
C LEU A 159 13.94 -7.63 -13.79
N ILE A 160 13.22 -8.10 -14.82
CA ILE A 160 13.82 -8.77 -15.98
C ILE A 160 14.83 -7.84 -16.68
N LYS A 161 14.44 -6.59 -16.91
CA LYS A 161 15.32 -5.57 -17.51
C LYS A 161 16.53 -5.28 -16.63
N GLN A 162 16.32 -5.13 -15.32
CA GLN A 162 17.39 -4.90 -14.35
C GLN A 162 18.43 -6.03 -14.35
N ARG A 163 18.00 -7.28 -14.62
CA ARG A 163 18.90 -8.44 -14.74
C ARG A 163 19.58 -8.54 -16.12
N GLY A 164 19.30 -7.62 -17.05
CA GLY A 164 19.94 -7.58 -18.39
C GLY A 164 19.27 -8.46 -19.45
N TYR A 165 18.01 -8.85 -19.25
CA TYR A 165 17.28 -9.74 -20.15
C TYR A 165 16.04 -9.07 -20.73
N ARG A 166 15.50 -9.67 -21.80
CA ARG A 166 14.15 -9.42 -22.29
C ARG A 166 13.44 -10.76 -22.53
N LEU A 167 12.13 -10.77 -22.41
CA LEU A 167 11.31 -11.95 -22.66
C LEU A 167 10.83 -11.95 -24.11
N VAL A 168 11.12 -13.02 -24.85
CA VAL A 168 10.58 -13.29 -26.19
C VAL A 168 9.92 -14.66 -26.15
N ASP A 169 8.60 -14.70 -26.34
CA ASP A 169 7.78 -15.89 -26.16
C ASP A 169 8.03 -16.55 -24.80
N HIS A 170 8.52 -17.79 -24.78
CA HIS A 170 8.88 -18.56 -23.60
C HIS A 170 10.38 -18.57 -23.30
N THR A 171 11.14 -17.64 -23.87
CA THR A 171 12.61 -17.61 -23.73
C THR A 171 13.08 -16.27 -23.20
N LEU A 172 13.89 -16.31 -22.13
CA LEU A 172 14.62 -15.14 -21.64
C LEU A 172 15.89 -15.00 -22.46
N VAL A 173 15.92 -13.98 -23.32
CA VAL A 173 17.09 -13.70 -24.16
C VAL A 173 17.90 -12.57 -23.51
N PRO A 174 19.24 -12.72 -23.37
CA PRO A 174 20.09 -11.61 -22.99
C PRO A 174 19.85 -10.46 -23.94
N ILE A 175 19.84 -9.23 -23.41
CA ILE A 175 19.97 -8.05 -24.26
C ILE A 175 21.44 -8.05 -24.71
N ALA A 176 21.74 -8.82 -25.75
CA ALA A 176 23.03 -8.77 -26.43
C ALA A 176 23.26 -7.33 -26.87
N ASN A 177 24.50 -6.83 -26.71
CA ASN A 177 24.93 -5.46 -27.01
C ASN A 177 24.48 -4.97 -28.40
N GLU A 178 23.23 -4.53 -28.53
CA GLU A 178 22.80 -3.59 -29.56
C GLU A 178 23.35 -2.23 -29.13
N GLU A 179 24.54 -1.91 -29.63
CA GLU A 179 24.99 -0.53 -29.73
C GLU A 179 23.96 0.23 -30.55
N SER A 180 23.13 1.01 -29.86
CA SER A 180 22.51 2.21 -30.40
C SER A 180 23.08 3.38 -29.61
N ASP A 181 23.73 4.26 -30.36
CA ASP A 181 24.34 5.52 -29.91
C ASP A 181 23.41 6.26 -28.93
N ASP A 182 23.79 6.28 -27.67
CA ASP A 182 23.81 7.51 -26.90
C ASP A 182 25.09 7.50 -26.05
N THR A 183 25.91 8.49 -26.32
CA THR A 183 27.25 8.69 -25.76
C THR A 183 27.19 8.79 -24.24
N GLU A 184 27.58 7.71 -23.54
CA GLU A 184 28.02 7.81 -22.15
C GLU A 184 29.36 8.55 -22.11
N GLY A 185 29.26 9.87 -21.95
CA GLY A 185 30.37 10.70 -21.52
C GLY A 185 30.68 10.44 -20.05
N GLU A 186 31.93 10.02 -19.83
CA GLU A 186 32.71 10.04 -18.58
C GLU A 186 32.04 10.57 -17.31
N SER A 187 32.22 9.78 -16.25
CA SER A 187 32.07 10.11 -14.85
C SER A 187 32.70 11.48 -14.51
N ARG A 188 31.88 12.54 -14.53
CA ARG A 188 32.12 13.75 -13.73
C ARG A 188 31.27 13.66 -12.46
N PRO A 189 31.79 14.06 -11.29
CA PRO A 189 30.96 14.20 -10.10
C PRO A 189 30.03 15.40 -10.27
N GLY A 190 28.91 15.19 -10.98
CA GLY A 190 27.76 16.08 -10.96
C GLY A 190 26.92 15.81 -9.70
N PRO A 191 26.23 16.81 -9.14
CA PRO A 191 25.46 16.61 -7.94
C PRO A 191 24.35 15.60 -8.25
N ILE A 192 24.32 14.52 -7.47
CA ILE A 192 23.13 13.69 -7.28
C ILE A 192 21.96 14.65 -7.09
N GLU A 193 20.96 14.62 -7.97
CA GLU A 193 19.75 15.43 -7.81
C GLU A 193 18.92 14.88 -6.65
N ARG A 194 19.36 15.23 -5.44
CA ARG A 194 18.82 14.85 -4.13
C ARG A 194 17.53 15.60 -3.77
N TYR A 195 16.79 16.16 -4.72
CA TYR A 195 15.60 16.97 -4.40
C TYR A 195 14.31 16.15 -4.17
N ARG A 196 14.37 14.82 -4.09
CA ARG A 196 13.22 13.98 -3.68
C ARG A 196 13.47 13.08 -2.46
N THR A 197 14.65 13.15 -1.84
CA THR A 197 15.02 12.34 -0.66
C THR A 197 15.82 13.15 0.36
N ALA A 198 15.38 14.39 0.60
CA ALA A 198 15.82 15.22 1.72
C ALA A 198 14.60 15.65 2.57
N LEU A 199 13.73 14.71 2.92
CA LEU A 199 12.65 14.92 3.89
C LEU A 199 13.17 14.70 5.32
N SER A 200 14.00 15.65 5.75
CA SER A 200 13.98 16.23 7.10
C SER A 200 14.91 17.45 7.01
N ARG A 201 14.43 18.70 7.10
CA ARG A 201 14.23 19.37 8.40
C ARG A 201 13.49 20.73 8.33
N TYR A 202 12.75 21.05 7.26
CA TYR A 202 11.82 22.20 7.25
C TYR A 202 10.51 21.80 6.55
N SER A 203 9.40 21.82 7.29
CA SER A 203 8.06 21.58 6.74
C SER A 203 7.46 22.90 6.27
N PHE A 204 7.04 22.99 5.01
CA PHE A 204 6.29 24.13 4.50
C PHE A 204 4.96 24.30 5.25
N SER A 205 4.42 25.52 5.32
CA SER A 205 3.08 25.74 5.87
C SER A 205 1.99 25.07 5.02
N ALA A 206 0.85 24.76 5.65
CA ALA A 206 -0.30 24.15 4.99
C ALA A 206 -0.75 24.82 3.67
N PRO A 207 -0.85 26.16 3.56
CA PRO A 207 -1.18 26.80 2.28
C PRO A 207 -0.16 26.56 1.17
N ILE A 208 1.14 26.56 1.49
CA ILE A 208 2.21 26.34 0.52
C ILE A 208 2.23 24.88 0.06
N GLN A 209 2.02 23.93 0.97
CA GLN A 209 1.85 22.52 0.61
C GLN A 209 0.68 22.33 -0.38
N MET A 210 -0.41 23.08 -0.19
CA MET A 210 -1.58 22.99 -1.06
C MET A 210 -1.32 23.57 -2.46
N LEU A 211 -0.59 24.68 -2.56
CA LEU A 211 -0.14 25.21 -3.86
C LEU A 211 0.75 24.22 -4.62
N SER A 212 1.68 23.57 -3.91
CA SER A 212 2.53 22.53 -4.50
C SER A 212 1.70 21.37 -5.05
N ARG A 213 0.73 20.91 -4.26
CA ARG A 213 -0.11 19.76 -4.59
C ARG A 213 -0.93 19.97 -5.86
N PHE A 214 -1.44 21.18 -6.07
CA PHE A 214 -2.21 21.52 -7.26
C PHE A 214 -1.37 22.02 -8.44
N GLY A 215 -0.04 21.89 -8.36
CA GLY A 215 0.86 22.23 -9.46
C GLY A 215 1.00 23.73 -9.73
N PHE A 216 0.73 24.58 -8.74
CA PHE A 216 0.92 26.03 -8.87
C PHE A 216 2.36 26.48 -8.57
N LEU A 217 3.22 25.57 -8.10
CA LEU A 217 4.63 25.80 -7.77
C LEU A 217 5.58 25.14 -8.79
N ASP A 218 5.29 25.29 -10.08
CA ASP A 218 6.05 24.72 -11.21
C ASP A 218 7.16 25.65 -11.74
N GLY A 219 7.39 26.79 -11.08
CA GLY A 219 8.36 27.82 -11.49
C GLY A 219 7.83 28.81 -12.53
N THR A 220 6.59 28.66 -13.01
CA THR A 220 6.00 29.60 -13.99
C THR A 220 5.38 30.85 -13.35
N ARG A 221 5.21 30.86 -12.03
CA ARG A 221 4.51 31.90 -11.26
C ARG A 221 5.36 32.40 -10.11
N SER A 222 5.31 33.71 -9.85
CA SER A 222 5.91 34.33 -8.67
C SER A 222 4.99 34.24 -7.45
N LEU A 223 5.57 34.23 -6.24
CA LEU A 223 4.83 34.16 -4.97
C LEU A 223 5.22 35.29 -4.02
N PHE A 224 4.23 35.95 -3.41
CA PHE A 224 4.43 36.91 -2.33
C PHE A 224 3.74 36.46 -1.04
N ASP A 225 4.48 36.37 0.07
CA ASP A 225 3.98 35.92 1.37
C ASP A 225 3.71 37.11 2.30
N TYR A 226 2.43 37.42 2.51
CA TYR A 226 1.94 38.54 3.32
C TYR A 226 1.74 38.07 4.76
N GLY A 227 2.57 38.57 5.67
CA GLY A 227 2.69 38.08 7.06
C GLY A 227 3.61 36.86 7.17
N CYS A 228 4.77 36.90 6.50
CA CYS A 228 5.68 35.74 6.38
C CYS A 228 6.38 35.34 7.70
N GLY A 229 6.19 36.09 8.79
CA GLY A 229 6.87 35.88 10.05
C GLY A 229 8.39 35.86 9.86
N ARG A 230 9.04 34.77 10.29
CA ARG A 230 10.50 34.60 10.14
C ARG A 230 10.93 34.19 8.74
N GLY A 231 10.01 34.04 7.78
CA GLY A 231 10.30 33.78 6.37
C GLY A 231 10.77 32.37 6.04
N ASP A 232 10.36 31.34 6.80
CA ASP A 232 10.74 29.94 6.54
C ASP A 232 10.24 29.45 5.17
N ASP A 233 8.97 29.70 4.86
CA ASP A 233 8.38 29.32 3.57
C ASP A 233 9.05 30.04 2.39
N VAL A 234 9.30 31.34 2.51
CA VAL A 234 9.99 32.15 1.48
C VAL A 234 11.39 31.62 1.21
N ARG A 235 12.15 31.25 2.25
CA ARG A 235 13.46 30.61 2.09
C ARG A 235 13.37 29.28 1.36
N GLY A 236 12.41 28.43 1.74
CA GLY A 236 12.20 27.13 1.11
C GLY A 236 11.84 27.25 -0.37
N LEU A 237 10.94 28.18 -0.73
CA LEU A 237 10.53 28.41 -2.11
C LEU A 237 11.67 28.92 -3.00
N LYS A 238 12.49 29.85 -2.50
CA LYS A 238 13.71 30.30 -3.21
C LYS A 238 14.68 29.14 -3.45
N GLY A 239 14.80 28.22 -2.49
CA GLY A 239 15.60 27.00 -2.64
C GLY A 239 15.11 26.05 -3.74
N LEU A 240 13.83 26.12 -4.09
CA LEU A 240 13.22 25.37 -5.21
C LEU A 240 13.29 26.12 -6.55
N GLY A 241 13.96 27.27 -6.62
CA GLY A 241 14.06 28.09 -7.83
C GLY A 241 12.81 28.92 -8.14
N ILE A 242 11.88 29.07 -7.18
CA ILE A 242 10.66 29.87 -7.34
C ILE A 242 10.95 31.32 -6.95
N GLU A 243 10.51 32.27 -7.78
CA GLU A 243 10.57 33.69 -7.47
C GLU A 243 9.62 34.00 -6.30
N ALA A 244 10.18 34.20 -5.11
CA ALA A 244 9.41 34.43 -3.88
C ALA A 244 9.90 35.66 -3.10
N ALA A 245 8.97 36.43 -2.54
CA ALA A 245 9.22 37.53 -1.61
C ALA A 245 8.21 37.49 -0.45
N GLY A 246 8.45 38.24 0.63
CA GLY A 246 7.51 38.30 1.75
C GLY A 246 7.70 39.51 2.63
N TRP A 247 6.64 39.86 3.36
CA TRP A 247 6.57 41.00 4.27
C TRP A 247 5.93 40.58 5.58
N ASP A 248 6.35 41.17 6.69
CA ASP A 248 5.76 40.95 8.01
C ASP A 248 5.88 42.24 8.85
N PRO A 249 4.83 42.65 9.59
CA PRO A 249 4.85 43.91 10.34
C PRO A 249 5.94 43.96 11.44
N HIS A 250 6.42 42.81 11.92
CA HIS A 250 7.43 42.73 12.97
C HIS A 250 8.78 42.21 12.47
N TYR A 251 8.78 41.17 11.64
CA TYR A 251 9.99 40.44 11.26
C TYR A 251 10.60 40.87 9.93
N ALA A 252 9.83 41.54 9.07
CA ALA A 252 10.25 41.94 7.71
C ALA A 252 9.54 43.22 7.25
N ASN A 253 9.53 44.24 8.12
CA ASN A 253 8.78 45.48 7.90
C ASN A 253 9.45 46.47 6.95
N ASP A 254 10.73 46.25 6.66
CA ASP A 254 11.57 47.00 5.72
C ASP A 254 11.44 46.49 4.28
N GLN A 255 10.87 45.29 4.09
CA GLN A 255 10.65 44.72 2.77
C GLN A 255 9.47 45.39 2.06
N PRO A 256 9.57 45.68 0.75
CA PRO A 256 8.46 46.29 0.02
C PRO A 256 7.33 45.28 -0.20
N LEU A 257 6.09 45.77 -0.12
CA LEU A 257 4.93 45.04 -0.65
C LEU A 257 5.03 44.99 -2.18
N SER A 258 5.07 43.79 -2.77
CA SER A 258 5.19 43.59 -4.21
C SER A 258 4.02 42.79 -4.77
N ARG A 259 3.65 43.05 -6.02
CA ARG A 259 2.68 42.22 -6.76
C ARG A 259 3.32 40.90 -7.15
N ALA A 260 2.51 39.85 -7.20
CA ALA A 260 2.94 38.52 -7.63
C ALA A 260 1.77 37.75 -8.25
N SER A 261 2.09 36.74 -9.07
CA SER A 261 1.08 35.81 -9.60
C SER A 261 0.25 35.20 -8.48
N ILE A 262 0.91 34.78 -7.39
CA ILE A 262 0.30 34.19 -6.21
C ILE A 262 0.63 35.03 -4.98
N VAL A 263 -0.38 35.38 -4.17
CA VAL A 263 -0.17 35.98 -2.84
C VAL A 263 -0.67 35.03 -1.77
N ASN A 264 0.15 34.74 -0.75
CA ASN A 264 -0.24 33.96 0.41
C ASN A 264 -0.55 34.88 1.61
N LEU A 265 -1.71 34.70 2.23
CA LEU A 265 -2.12 35.29 3.51
C LEU A 265 -2.34 34.16 4.52
N GLY A 266 -1.25 33.50 4.88
CA GLY A 266 -1.26 32.27 5.65
C GLY A 266 -1.33 32.51 7.16
N PHE A 267 -2.44 32.16 7.80
CA PHE A 267 -2.64 32.23 9.25
C PHE A 267 -2.51 33.64 9.88
N VAL A 268 -2.67 34.69 9.08
CA VAL A 268 -2.55 36.10 9.51
C VAL A 268 -3.87 36.63 10.08
N ILE A 269 -4.98 36.39 9.39
CA ILE A 269 -6.28 36.95 9.80
C ILE A 269 -6.78 36.38 11.13
N ASN A 270 -6.26 35.25 11.59
CA ASN A 270 -6.64 34.67 12.87
C ASN A 270 -5.90 35.26 14.07
N VAL A 271 -4.86 36.07 13.88
CA VAL A 271 -4.11 36.71 14.98
C VAL A 271 -4.40 38.20 15.13
N ILE A 272 -5.21 38.78 14.24
CA ILE A 272 -5.59 40.20 14.27
C ILE A 272 -6.93 40.35 14.99
N GLU A 273 -6.94 41.02 16.13
CA GLU A 273 -8.14 41.24 16.96
C GLU A 273 -9.13 42.21 16.31
N ASN A 274 -8.61 43.26 15.68
CA ASN A 274 -9.42 44.29 15.06
C ASN A 274 -10.03 43.79 13.74
N VAL A 275 -11.36 43.85 13.61
CA VAL A 275 -12.09 43.36 12.42
C VAL A 275 -11.76 44.21 11.18
N ASP A 276 -11.64 45.53 11.33
CA ASP A 276 -11.34 46.44 10.23
C ASP A 276 -9.92 46.23 9.70
N GLU A 277 -8.97 45.98 10.61
CA GLU A 277 -7.59 45.64 10.25
C GLU A 277 -7.50 44.29 9.53
N ARG A 278 -8.27 43.28 9.98
CA ARG A 278 -8.39 41.99 9.27
C ARG A 278 -8.90 42.18 7.85
N GLU A 279 -9.95 42.98 7.67
CA GLU A 279 -10.47 43.30 6.35
C GLU A 279 -9.45 44.02 5.48
N LEU A 280 -8.70 44.97 6.06
CA LEU A 280 -7.68 45.72 5.35
C LEU A 280 -6.52 44.83 4.90
N ALA A 281 -6.03 43.95 5.77
CA ALA A 281 -4.98 42.99 5.43
C ALA A 281 -5.41 42.11 4.25
N LEU A 282 -6.64 41.60 4.28
CA LEU A 282 -7.20 40.78 3.20
C LEU A 282 -7.41 41.57 1.89
N LYS A 283 -7.89 42.82 1.96
CA LYS A 283 -8.01 43.70 0.78
C LYS A 283 -6.64 44.00 0.15
N ASN A 284 -5.64 44.27 0.98
CA ASN A 284 -4.28 44.57 0.54
C ASN A 284 -3.66 43.35 -0.13
N SER A 285 -3.69 42.18 0.53
CA SER A 285 -3.16 40.93 -0.05
C SER A 285 -3.86 40.58 -1.37
N TYR A 286 -5.19 40.78 -1.45
CA TYR A 286 -5.93 40.58 -2.69
C TYR A 286 -5.51 41.57 -3.78
N SER A 287 -5.23 42.83 -3.46
CA SER A 287 -4.80 43.83 -4.46
C SER A 287 -3.45 43.49 -5.09
N LEU A 288 -2.57 42.81 -4.33
CA LEU A 288 -1.23 42.42 -4.75
C LEU A 288 -1.21 41.15 -5.63
N SER A 289 -2.27 40.34 -5.62
CA SER A 289 -2.30 39.12 -6.42
C SER A 289 -2.64 39.43 -7.88
N ASP A 290 -1.98 38.76 -8.83
CA ASP A 290 -2.37 38.85 -10.25
C ASP A 290 -3.31 37.70 -10.64
N ASP A 291 -3.02 36.48 -10.19
CA ASP A 291 -3.79 35.28 -10.54
C ASP A 291 -4.58 34.72 -9.35
N ILE A 292 -3.90 34.46 -8.22
CA ILE A 292 -4.44 33.71 -7.08
C ILE A 292 -4.08 34.40 -5.76
N LEU A 293 -5.07 34.59 -4.88
CA LEU A 293 -4.85 34.84 -3.46
C LEU A 293 -5.12 33.55 -2.67
N VAL A 294 -4.20 33.16 -1.81
CA VAL A 294 -4.36 32.07 -0.83
C VAL A 294 -4.64 32.67 0.54
N VAL A 295 -5.69 32.19 1.21
CA VAL A 295 -6.06 32.64 2.55
C VAL A 295 -6.19 31.43 3.47
N SER A 296 -5.53 31.48 4.62
CA SER A 296 -5.61 30.40 5.62
C SER A 296 -5.91 30.93 7.03
N ALA A 297 -6.72 30.20 7.80
CA ALA A 297 -6.99 30.49 9.21
C ALA A 297 -7.31 29.22 10.02
N MET A 298 -7.21 29.32 11.36
CA MET A 298 -7.53 28.20 12.26
C MET A 298 -9.04 27.99 12.38
N LEU A 299 -9.47 26.72 12.42
CA LEU A 299 -10.88 26.34 12.58
C LEU A 299 -11.24 26.03 14.04
N VAL A 300 -12.53 26.15 14.38
CA VAL A 300 -13.07 25.75 15.68
C VAL A 300 -12.93 24.23 15.89
N ASN A 301 -12.37 23.81 17.03
CA ASN A 301 -12.26 22.40 17.46
C ASN A 301 -12.66 22.23 18.94
N GLN A 302 -12.72 21.00 19.46
CA GLN A 302 -13.14 20.74 20.85
C GLN A 302 -12.24 21.42 21.92
N ASP A 303 -10.97 21.66 21.59
CA ASP A 303 -10.00 22.34 22.48
C ASP A 303 -9.97 23.87 22.33
N SER A 304 -10.60 24.43 21.30
CA SER A 304 -10.60 25.88 21.00
C SER A 304 -11.29 26.74 22.06
N ALA A 305 -12.03 26.11 22.99
CA ALA A 305 -12.64 26.76 24.15
C ALA A 305 -11.66 27.07 25.30
N ARG A 306 -10.38 26.66 25.21
CA ARG A 306 -9.36 26.93 26.23
C ARG A 306 -8.75 28.33 26.04
N GLY A 307 -9.42 29.36 26.57
CA GLY A 307 -8.91 30.73 26.58
C GLY A 307 -9.89 31.70 27.24
N ILE A 308 -9.44 32.93 27.52
CA ILE A 308 -10.33 33.98 28.03
C ILE A 308 -11.03 34.61 26.81
N PRO A 309 -12.38 34.58 26.71
CA PRO A 309 -13.08 35.22 25.60
C PRO A 309 -12.71 36.70 25.47
N TYR A 310 -12.37 37.13 24.26
CA TYR A 310 -11.99 38.53 23.97
C TYR A 310 -12.40 38.89 22.56
N GLY A 311 -13.25 39.91 22.42
CA GLY A 311 -13.84 40.26 21.12
C GLY A 311 -14.63 39.08 20.52
N ASP A 312 -14.31 38.72 19.29
CA ASP A 312 -14.86 37.56 18.56
C ASP A 312 -13.90 36.35 18.55
N GLY A 313 -12.92 36.32 19.45
CA GLY A 313 -11.94 35.25 19.61
C GLY A 313 -11.61 34.99 21.08
N VAL A 314 -10.41 34.47 21.33
CA VAL A 314 -9.91 34.17 22.67
C VAL A 314 -8.51 34.74 22.88
N LEU A 315 -8.20 35.15 24.11
CA LEU A 315 -6.84 35.39 24.57
C LEU A 315 -6.25 34.08 25.09
N THR A 316 -5.10 33.71 24.54
CA THR A 316 -4.34 32.54 24.98
C THR A 316 -3.63 32.81 26.32
N SER A 317 -3.11 31.76 26.96
CA SER A 317 -2.28 31.88 28.17
C SER A 317 -0.99 32.70 27.98
N ARG A 318 -0.59 32.94 26.72
CA ARG A 318 0.54 33.82 26.35
C ARG A 318 0.11 35.26 26.06
N ASN A 319 -1.14 35.60 26.35
CA ASN A 319 -1.76 36.90 26.10
C ASN A 319 -1.74 37.33 24.62
N THR A 320 -1.92 36.37 23.71
CA THR A 320 -2.08 36.63 22.27
C THR A 320 -3.52 36.39 21.86
N PHE A 321 -4.06 37.23 20.97
CA PHE A 321 -5.38 37.03 20.38
C PHE A 321 -5.36 35.89 19.37
N GLN A 322 -6.42 35.08 19.38
CA GLN A 322 -6.63 34.03 18.41
C GLN A 322 -8.12 33.92 18.07
N LYS A 323 -8.47 34.06 16.79
CA LYS A 323 -9.80 33.72 16.28
C LYS A 323 -9.81 32.32 15.66
N TYR A 324 -10.84 31.57 16.01
CA TYR A 324 -11.18 30.30 15.36
C TYR A 324 -12.42 30.49 14.51
N TYR A 325 -12.39 30.04 13.27
CA TYR A 325 -13.48 30.19 12.32
C TYR A 325 -14.24 28.88 12.13
N PHE A 326 -15.53 28.97 11.80
CA PHE A 326 -16.16 27.88 11.07
C PHE A 326 -15.74 27.95 9.59
N GLN A 327 -15.65 26.80 8.90
CA GLN A 327 -15.25 26.76 7.48
C GLN A 327 -16.17 27.65 6.61
N SER A 328 -17.48 27.65 6.86
CA SER A 328 -18.45 28.49 6.18
C SER A 328 -18.29 29.98 6.50
N GLU A 329 -18.08 30.32 7.78
CA GLU A 329 -17.83 31.70 8.24
C GLU A 329 -16.59 32.28 7.57
N LEU A 330 -15.50 31.51 7.52
CA LEU A 330 -14.26 31.93 6.86
C LEU A 330 -14.48 32.18 5.38
N LYS A 331 -15.19 31.26 4.70
CA LYS A 331 -15.56 31.41 3.29
C LYS A 331 -16.35 32.69 3.05
N GLU A 332 -17.41 32.92 3.82
CA GLU A 332 -18.28 34.10 3.69
C GLU A 332 -17.50 35.40 3.94
N PHE A 333 -16.62 35.42 4.93
CA PHE A 333 -15.73 36.54 5.18
C PHE A 333 -14.83 36.85 3.98
N ILE A 334 -14.17 35.83 3.41
CA ILE A 334 -13.30 35.99 2.24
C ILE A 334 -14.09 36.47 1.03
N ASP A 335 -15.23 35.84 0.75
CA ASP A 335 -16.07 36.16 -0.40
C ASP A 335 -16.57 37.61 -0.35
N ARG A 336 -17.03 38.05 0.82
CA ARG A 336 -17.53 39.40 1.05
C ARG A 336 -16.45 40.45 0.87
N VAL A 337 -15.26 40.22 1.43
CA VAL A 337 -14.17 41.21 1.44
C VAL A 337 -13.50 41.32 0.06
N THR A 338 -13.28 40.20 -0.61
CA THR A 338 -12.63 40.17 -1.94
C THR A 338 -13.61 40.45 -3.10
N GLY A 339 -14.92 40.39 -2.83
CA GLY A 339 -15.97 40.47 -3.86
C GLY A 339 -15.95 39.31 -4.85
N ASN A 340 -15.23 38.23 -4.54
CA ASN A 340 -14.99 37.09 -5.41
C ASN A 340 -15.20 35.79 -4.65
N TYR A 341 -15.72 34.77 -5.34
CA TYR A 341 -15.89 33.45 -4.73
C TYR A 341 -14.54 32.80 -4.45
N SER A 342 -14.37 32.36 -3.21
CA SER A 342 -13.28 31.52 -2.75
C SER A 342 -13.59 30.04 -2.93
N VAL A 343 -12.57 29.27 -3.29
CA VAL A 343 -12.60 27.82 -3.45
C VAL A 343 -11.88 27.17 -2.26
N ALA A 344 -12.60 26.35 -1.50
CA ALA A 344 -11.99 25.57 -0.42
C ALA A 344 -11.06 24.51 -1.01
N VAL A 345 -9.80 24.55 -0.57
CA VAL A 345 -8.75 23.61 -0.99
C VAL A 345 -8.23 22.76 0.17
N GLY A 346 -8.61 23.09 1.39
CA GLY A 346 -8.39 22.27 2.57
C GLY A 346 -9.13 22.85 3.78
N PRO A 347 -9.07 22.18 4.94
CA PRO A 347 -9.61 22.73 6.19
C PRO A 347 -8.92 24.05 6.51
N GLY A 348 -9.70 25.13 6.57
CA GLY A 348 -9.20 26.47 6.84
C GLY A 348 -8.35 27.10 5.73
N VAL A 349 -8.27 26.51 4.53
CA VAL A 349 -7.44 27.02 3.40
C VAL A 349 -8.30 27.25 2.15
N PHE A 350 -8.22 28.45 1.59
CA PHE A 350 -9.03 28.90 0.45
C PHE A 350 -8.18 29.57 -0.63
N PHE A 351 -8.52 29.33 -1.90
CA PHE A 351 -7.98 30.05 -3.05
C PHE A 351 -9.02 31.01 -3.62
N VAL A 352 -8.62 32.23 -3.95
CA VAL A 352 -9.44 33.24 -4.63
C VAL A 352 -8.79 33.55 -5.97
N PHE A 353 -9.44 33.14 -7.06
CA PHE A 353 -8.94 33.31 -8.42
C PHE A 353 -9.41 34.64 -9.01
N LYS A 354 -8.46 35.45 -9.50
CA LYS A 354 -8.73 36.64 -10.33
C LYS A 354 -8.96 36.25 -11.79
N ASP A 355 -8.14 35.37 -12.34
CA ASP A 355 -8.37 34.76 -13.65
C ASP A 355 -9.51 33.73 -13.56
N LYS A 356 -10.65 34.06 -14.18
CA LYS A 356 -11.85 33.20 -14.20
C LYS A 356 -11.76 32.02 -15.15
N ASP A 357 -10.87 32.04 -16.14
CA ASP A 357 -10.60 30.87 -16.96
C ASP A 357 -9.68 29.90 -16.20
N LEU A 358 -8.70 30.42 -15.44
CA LEU A 358 -7.89 29.60 -14.54
C LEU A 358 -8.74 28.94 -13.45
N GLU A 359 -9.68 29.67 -12.85
CA GLU A 359 -10.65 29.13 -11.89
C GLU A 359 -11.43 27.95 -12.47
N GLN A 360 -11.95 28.09 -13.70
CA GLN A 360 -12.72 27.04 -14.37
C GLN A 360 -11.86 25.82 -14.72
N ARG A 361 -10.63 26.02 -15.20
CA ARG A 361 -9.67 24.93 -15.46
C ARG A 361 -9.34 24.18 -14.18
N PHE A 362 -9.08 24.90 -13.09
CA PHE A 362 -8.79 24.33 -11.78
C PHE A 362 -9.99 23.52 -11.23
N ARG A 363 -11.20 24.06 -11.32
CA ARG A 363 -12.42 23.35 -10.89
C ARG A 363 -12.67 22.09 -11.72
N PHE A 364 -12.48 22.17 -13.05
CA PHE A 364 -12.64 21.02 -13.93
C PHE A 364 -11.57 19.94 -13.69
N SER A 365 -10.31 20.31 -13.44
CA SER A 365 -9.25 19.34 -13.18
C SER A 365 -9.51 18.52 -11.92
N ARG A 366 -10.12 19.11 -10.87
CA ARG A 366 -10.46 18.41 -9.62
C ARG A 366 -11.54 17.33 -9.75
N VAL A 367 -12.34 17.37 -10.82
CA VAL A 367 -13.41 16.39 -11.05
C VAL A 367 -13.09 15.44 -12.20
N LYS A 368 -11.97 15.66 -12.89
CA LYS A 368 -11.60 14.88 -14.08
C LYS A 368 -11.31 13.43 -13.69
N SER A 369 -11.68 12.51 -14.57
CA SER A 369 -11.31 11.11 -14.44
C SER A 369 -9.87 10.89 -14.90
N SER A 370 -9.10 10.12 -14.14
CA SER A 370 -7.79 9.61 -14.53
C SER A 370 -7.85 8.26 -15.23
N ARG A 371 -9.05 7.76 -15.58
CA ARG A 371 -9.21 6.52 -16.35
C ARG A 371 -8.35 6.58 -17.61
N ARG A 372 -7.29 5.79 -17.62
CA ARG A 372 -6.43 5.65 -18.79
C ARG A 372 -7.14 4.78 -19.80
N ILE A 373 -7.22 5.28 -21.03
CA ILE A 373 -7.77 4.53 -22.16
C ILE A 373 -6.61 3.72 -22.72
N VAL A 374 -6.42 2.54 -22.12
CA VAL A 374 -5.43 1.56 -22.58
C VAL A 374 -6.09 0.77 -23.72
N PRO A 375 -5.37 0.42 -24.81
CA PRO A 375 -5.86 -0.55 -25.76
C PRO A 375 -6.24 -1.84 -25.02
N PRO A 376 -7.38 -2.48 -25.31
CA PRO A 376 -7.65 -3.80 -24.76
C PRO A 376 -6.49 -4.74 -25.13
N VAL A 377 -5.97 -5.48 -24.16
CA VAL A 377 -5.10 -6.63 -24.43
C VAL A 377 -6.00 -7.65 -25.13
N GLN A 378 -6.07 -7.60 -26.46
CA GLN A 378 -6.77 -8.65 -27.18
C GLN A 378 -5.98 -9.94 -26.98
N PRO A 379 -6.63 -11.05 -26.58
CA PRO A 379 -6.02 -12.34 -26.76
C PRO A 379 -5.79 -12.50 -28.26
N THR A 380 -4.52 -12.54 -28.67
CA THR A 380 -4.17 -12.92 -30.03
C THR A 380 -4.72 -14.31 -30.27
N ARG A 381 -5.90 -14.40 -30.90
CA ARG A 381 -6.35 -15.61 -31.58
C ARG A 381 -5.35 -15.84 -32.71
N ILE A 382 -4.29 -16.57 -32.42
CA ILE A 382 -3.50 -17.21 -33.45
C ILE A 382 -4.46 -18.19 -34.10
N MET A 383 -5.03 -17.81 -35.25
CA MET A 383 -5.63 -18.78 -36.15
C MET A 383 -4.53 -19.79 -36.43
N ALA A 384 -4.75 -21.04 -36.02
CA ALA A 384 -3.89 -22.15 -36.37
C ALA A 384 -3.72 -22.15 -37.89
N GLN A 385 -2.56 -21.69 -38.37
CA GLN A 385 -2.18 -21.85 -39.76
C GLN A 385 -1.89 -23.33 -39.95
N GLY A 386 -2.88 -24.03 -40.50
CA GLY A 386 -2.71 -25.34 -41.09
C GLY A 386 -1.58 -25.29 -42.12
N HIS A 387 -0.79 -26.35 -42.09
CA HIS A 387 0.19 -26.82 -43.06
C HIS A 387 0.61 -25.88 -44.20
N ALA A 388 1.91 -25.58 -44.18
CA ALA A 388 2.66 -24.97 -45.25
C ALA A 388 2.41 -25.63 -46.60
N ASP A 389 1.93 -24.83 -47.56
CA ASP A 389 2.31 -24.99 -48.96
C ASP A 389 3.03 -23.72 -49.43
N ARG A 390 4.25 -23.95 -49.92
CA ARG A 390 5.12 -22.93 -50.50
C ARG A 390 4.52 -22.51 -51.84
N ASP A 391 4.13 -21.24 -51.98
CA ASP A 391 4.16 -20.59 -53.29
C ASP A 391 4.24 -19.06 -53.24
N THR A 392 5.27 -18.54 -53.94
CA THR A 392 5.43 -17.18 -54.49
C THR A 392 5.37 -15.96 -53.54
N ALA A 393 6.53 -15.58 -53.01
CA ALA A 393 6.76 -14.25 -52.43
C ALA A 393 6.79 -13.18 -53.53
N THR A 394 5.63 -12.54 -53.76
CA THR A 394 5.59 -11.23 -54.42
C THR A 394 6.05 -10.17 -53.39
N LYS A 395 7.16 -9.48 -53.69
CA LYS A 395 7.63 -8.33 -52.89
C LYS A 395 6.58 -7.22 -52.95
N SER A 396 5.70 -7.16 -51.95
CA SER A 396 4.77 -6.04 -51.76
C SER A 396 5.56 -4.75 -51.62
N ARG A 397 5.16 -3.70 -52.33
CA ARG A 397 5.71 -2.34 -52.19
C ARG A 397 5.60 -1.90 -50.72
N PRO A 398 6.56 -1.14 -50.17
CA PRO A 398 6.44 -0.62 -48.82
C PRO A 398 5.16 0.21 -48.73
N ASP A 399 4.35 -0.07 -47.71
CA ASP A 399 3.09 0.61 -47.47
C ASP A 399 3.37 2.11 -47.27
N ARG A 400 2.93 2.91 -48.24
CA ARG A 400 3.13 4.36 -48.25
C ARG A 400 2.50 5.02 -47.01
N SER A 401 1.47 4.40 -46.43
CA SER A 401 0.85 4.86 -45.19
C SER A 401 1.75 4.59 -43.97
N ALA A 402 2.39 3.42 -43.89
CA ALA A 402 3.32 3.08 -42.82
C ALA A 402 4.54 4.04 -42.79
N LEU A 403 5.13 4.31 -43.95
CA LEU A 403 6.24 5.27 -44.08
C LEU A 403 5.84 6.71 -43.72
N LEU A 404 4.61 7.11 -44.07
CA LEU A 404 4.09 8.44 -43.71
C LEU A 404 3.83 8.56 -42.21
N TYR A 405 3.36 7.49 -41.58
CA TYR A 405 3.17 7.41 -40.14
C TYR A 405 4.51 7.53 -39.41
N GLU A 406 5.51 6.71 -39.79
CA GLU A 406 6.85 6.70 -39.20
C GLU A 406 7.52 8.09 -39.30
N ARG A 407 7.42 8.74 -40.45
CA ARG A 407 7.98 10.09 -40.68
C ARG A 407 7.39 11.17 -39.76
N HIS A 408 6.13 11.05 -39.36
CA HIS A 408 5.43 12.05 -38.54
C HIS A 408 4.94 11.48 -37.21
N GLN A 409 5.60 10.43 -36.70
CA GLN A 409 5.13 9.66 -35.55
C GLN A 409 4.88 10.53 -34.33
N ASN A 410 5.83 11.39 -33.94
CA ASN A 410 5.71 12.26 -32.76
C ASN A 410 4.47 13.17 -32.84
N THR A 411 4.26 13.82 -33.99
CA THR A 411 3.10 14.71 -34.23
C THR A 411 1.79 13.93 -34.19
N LEU A 412 1.74 12.75 -34.82
CA LEU A 412 0.56 11.90 -34.85
C LEU A 412 0.23 11.33 -33.46
N ASP A 413 1.24 10.95 -32.68
CA ASP A 413 1.09 10.47 -31.31
C ASP A 413 0.67 11.59 -30.35
N GLU A 414 1.15 12.81 -30.55
CA GLU A 414 0.67 13.98 -29.81
C GLU A 414 -0.77 14.34 -30.18
N LEU A 415 -1.12 14.32 -31.47
CA LEU A 415 -2.50 14.51 -31.93
C LEU A 415 -3.42 13.42 -31.39
N TRP A 416 -2.95 12.18 -31.31
CA TRP A 416 -3.70 11.05 -30.73
C TRP A 416 -3.95 11.25 -29.24
N ARG A 417 -2.91 11.61 -28.48
CA ARG A 417 -3.03 11.97 -27.05
C ARG A 417 -4.02 13.11 -26.84
N LEU A 418 -4.00 14.12 -27.72
CA LEU A 418 -4.95 15.23 -27.67
C LEU A 418 -6.39 14.76 -27.94
N CYS A 419 -6.61 13.92 -28.96
CA CYS A 419 -7.93 13.35 -29.24
C CYS A 419 -8.48 12.56 -28.05
N LEU A 420 -7.66 11.70 -27.43
CA LEU A 420 -8.04 10.90 -26.27
C LEU A 420 -8.30 11.78 -25.04
N ALA A 421 -7.48 12.83 -24.81
CA ALA A 421 -7.66 13.74 -23.69
C ALA A 421 -8.92 14.61 -23.81
N LEU A 422 -9.31 14.97 -25.03
CA LEU A 422 -10.52 15.73 -25.33
C LEU A 422 -11.77 14.86 -25.44
N GLY A 423 -11.64 13.56 -25.74
CA GLY A 423 -12.77 12.69 -26.06
C GLY A 423 -13.52 13.08 -27.33
N ARG A 424 -12.93 13.94 -28.15
CA ARG A 424 -13.49 14.46 -29.41
C ARG A 424 -12.35 14.90 -30.33
N ASN A 425 -12.68 15.21 -31.58
CA ASN A 425 -11.71 15.84 -32.47
C ASN A 425 -11.32 17.24 -31.93
N PRO A 426 -10.03 17.60 -31.92
CA PRO A 426 -9.59 18.93 -31.54
C PRO A 426 -10.02 19.98 -32.57
N VAL A 427 -10.32 21.18 -32.11
CA VAL A 427 -10.56 22.35 -32.96
C VAL A 427 -9.25 23.06 -33.30
N ARG A 428 -9.26 23.90 -34.34
CA ARG A 428 -8.05 24.56 -34.86
C ARG A 428 -7.19 25.27 -33.79
N PRO A 429 -7.76 26.05 -32.83
CA PRO A 429 -6.98 26.68 -31.77
C PRO A 429 -6.27 25.67 -30.85
N GLU A 430 -6.88 24.51 -30.57
CA GLU A 430 -6.30 23.47 -29.71
C GLU A 430 -5.11 22.75 -30.38
N MET A 431 -4.96 22.89 -31.71
CA MET A 431 -3.89 22.28 -32.49
C MET A 431 -2.77 23.27 -32.86
N GLN A 432 -2.70 24.44 -32.23
CA GLN A 432 -1.79 25.52 -32.65
C GLN A 432 -0.32 25.07 -32.68
N GLY A 433 0.14 24.29 -31.70
CA GLY A 433 1.49 23.72 -31.65
C GLY A 433 1.78 22.65 -32.71
N LEU A 434 0.74 22.06 -33.31
CA LEU A 434 0.87 20.98 -34.30
C LEU A 434 0.63 21.46 -35.74
N GLN A 435 0.19 22.71 -35.94
CA GLN A 435 -0.27 23.19 -37.26
C GLN A 435 0.80 23.11 -38.35
N GLN A 436 2.07 23.31 -38.03
CA GLN A 436 3.16 23.29 -39.02
C GLN A 436 3.37 21.88 -39.57
N GLU A 437 3.44 20.89 -38.69
CA GLU A 437 3.64 19.49 -39.02
C GLU A 437 2.43 18.86 -39.73
N LEU A 438 1.21 19.22 -39.31
CA LEU A 438 -0.03 18.67 -39.88
C LEU A 438 -0.28 19.10 -41.34
N ARG A 439 0.42 20.12 -41.86
CA ARG A 439 0.34 20.51 -43.28
C ARG A 439 0.77 19.39 -44.23
N ALA A 440 1.63 18.48 -43.78
CA ALA A 440 2.09 17.33 -44.58
C ALA A 440 0.93 16.41 -45.02
N PHE A 441 -0.20 16.44 -44.30
CA PHE A 441 -1.40 15.66 -44.58
C PHE A 441 -2.45 16.43 -45.41
N GLY A 442 -2.14 17.66 -45.83
CA GLY A 442 -3.02 18.53 -46.63
C GLY A 442 -4.07 19.30 -45.81
N SER A 443 -4.70 18.66 -44.81
CA SER A 443 -5.62 19.34 -43.88
C SER A 443 -5.67 18.66 -42.51
N ASN A 444 -6.09 19.40 -41.47
CA ASN A 444 -6.30 18.83 -40.12
C ASN A 444 -7.31 17.66 -40.14
N ALA A 445 -8.35 17.74 -40.97
CA ALA A 445 -9.35 16.68 -41.10
C ALA A 445 -8.75 15.42 -41.76
N ALA A 446 -7.88 15.59 -42.75
CA ALA A 446 -7.17 14.48 -43.39
C ALA A 446 -6.19 13.81 -42.42
N ALA A 447 -5.44 14.59 -41.63
CA ALA A 447 -4.55 14.05 -40.60
C ALA A 447 -5.32 13.24 -39.53
N LEU A 448 -6.46 13.75 -39.06
CA LEU A 448 -7.32 13.03 -38.10
C LEU A 448 -7.92 11.76 -38.69
N ARG A 449 -8.33 11.77 -39.95
CA ARG A 449 -8.84 10.57 -40.64
C ARG A 449 -7.73 9.53 -40.75
N PHE A 450 -6.56 9.93 -41.24
CA PHE A 450 -5.38 9.07 -41.36
C PHE A 450 -5.05 8.42 -40.02
N LEU A 451 -4.96 9.22 -38.96
CA LEU A 451 -4.66 8.73 -37.61
C LEU A 451 -5.65 7.65 -37.12
N LYS A 452 -6.95 7.85 -37.37
CA LYS A 452 -8.00 6.89 -36.97
C LYS A 452 -8.00 5.61 -37.79
N GLU A 453 -7.57 5.67 -39.04
CA GLU A 453 -7.43 4.51 -39.92
C GLU A 453 -6.17 3.70 -39.59
N THR A 454 -5.11 4.35 -39.09
CA THR A 454 -3.83 3.69 -38.77
C THR A 454 -3.77 3.12 -37.35
N LYS A 455 -4.47 3.72 -36.37
CA LYS A 455 -4.42 3.25 -34.97
C LYS A 455 -5.32 2.03 -34.76
N VAL A 456 -4.78 1.01 -34.11
CA VAL A 456 -5.53 -0.20 -33.72
C VAL A 456 -6.65 0.17 -32.74
N ASP A 457 -7.86 -0.36 -32.98
CA ASP A 457 -9.05 -0.15 -32.14
C ASP A 457 -9.42 1.32 -31.88
N ALA A 458 -9.05 2.22 -32.80
CA ALA A 458 -9.21 3.66 -32.64
C ALA A 458 -10.65 4.08 -32.35
N ALA A 459 -11.63 3.43 -32.97
CA ALA A 459 -13.05 3.74 -32.78
C ALA A 459 -13.50 3.51 -31.33
N ASN A 460 -13.18 2.35 -30.76
CA ASN A 460 -13.54 1.99 -29.39
C ASN A 460 -12.81 2.88 -28.38
N MET A 461 -11.51 3.13 -28.60
CA MET A 461 -10.73 4.03 -27.74
C MET A 461 -11.31 5.45 -27.71
N LEU A 462 -11.69 5.99 -28.87
CA LEU A 462 -12.30 7.32 -28.96
C LEU A 462 -13.71 7.35 -28.36
N GLU A 463 -14.50 6.28 -28.49
CA GLU A 463 -15.82 6.17 -27.87
C GLU A 463 -15.70 6.14 -26.33
N ARG A 464 -14.78 5.35 -25.79
CA ARG A 464 -14.46 5.33 -24.34
C ARG A 464 -13.98 6.72 -23.88
N ALA A 465 -13.18 7.40 -24.70
CA ALA A 465 -12.71 8.77 -24.42
C ALA A 465 -13.86 9.76 -24.34
N ALA A 466 -14.76 9.71 -25.33
CA ALA A 466 -15.95 10.54 -25.39
C ALA A 466 -16.86 10.30 -24.17
N ALA A 467 -17.10 9.04 -23.82
CA ALA A 467 -17.91 8.68 -22.66
C ALA A 467 -17.29 9.19 -21.35
N SER A 468 -15.98 8.96 -21.15
CA SER A 468 -15.26 9.46 -19.97
C SER A 468 -15.29 10.99 -19.88
N ARG A 469 -15.07 11.69 -20.99
CA ARG A 469 -15.12 13.16 -21.03
C ARG A 469 -16.51 13.68 -20.72
N ALA A 470 -17.54 13.07 -21.29
CA ALA A 470 -18.93 13.44 -21.01
C ALA A 470 -19.27 13.24 -19.52
N ASP A 471 -18.79 12.15 -18.90
CA ASP A 471 -18.96 11.90 -17.47
C ASP A 471 -18.25 12.95 -16.61
N ASP A 472 -17.02 13.34 -16.96
CA ASP A 472 -16.29 14.42 -16.27
C ASP A 472 -17.07 15.74 -16.32
N LEU A 473 -17.63 16.07 -17.48
CA LEU A 473 -18.47 17.25 -17.64
C LEU A 473 -19.78 17.14 -16.83
N ARG A 474 -20.40 15.96 -16.74
CA ARG A 474 -21.57 15.74 -15.87
C ARG A 474 -21.24 16.01 -14.40
N VAL A 475 -20.10 15.50 -13.91
CA VAL A 475 -19.64 15.77 -12.54
C VAL A 475 -19.33 17.25 -12.35
N TYR A 476 -18.66 17.88 -13.31
CA TYR A 476 -18.39 19.32 -13.27
C TYR A 476 -19.69 20.14 -13.17
N PHE A 477 -20.66 19.91 -14.06
CA PHE A 477 -21.93 20.64 -14.05
C PHE A 477 -22.85 20.26 -12.90
N ALA A 478 -22.65 19.10 -12.28
CA ALA A 478 -23.27 18.73 -11.01
C ALA A 478 -22.74 19.65 -9.90
N LEU A 479 -21.43 19.71 -9.68
CA LEU A 479 -20.85 20.54 -8.62
C LEU A 479 -21.02 22.04 -8.88
N LEU A 480 -21.08 22.48 -10.13
CA LEU A 480 -21.35 23.87 -10.50
C LEU A 480 -22.74 24.36 -10.03
N GLN A 481 -23.68 23.47 -9.68
CA GLN A 481 -24.99 23.89 -9.16
C GLN A 481 -24.90 24.57 -7.78
N PHE A 482 -23.80 24.36 -7.05
CA PHE A 482 -23.57 24.98 -5.74
C PHE A 482 -22.88 26.35 -5.84
N ASP A 483 -22.49 26.77 -7.05
CA ASP A 483 -21.80 28.04 -7.31
C ASP A 483 -22.64 28.98 -8.20
N LYS A 484 -22.16 30.22 -8.34
CA LYS A 484 -22.74 31.17 -9.30
C LYS A 484 -22.39 30.74 -10.73
N ARG A 485 -23.37 30.12 -11.39
CA ARG A 485 -23.26 29.63 -12.77
C ARG A 485 -22.92 30.76 -13.75
N PRO A 486 -21.76 30.72 -14.45
CA PRO A 486 -21.47 31.69 -15.49
C PRO A 486 -22.41 31.49 -16.69
N PRO A 487 -22.74 32.56 -17.44
CA PRO A 487 -23.39 32.41 -18.73
C PRO A 487 -22.46 31.68 -19.71
N TYR A 488 -23.02 30.99 -20.70
CA TYR A 488 -22.26 30.18 -21.66
C TYR A 488 -21.10 30.94 -22.34
N SER A 489 -21.30 32.23 -22.65
CA SER A 489 -20.27 33.08 -23.27
C SER A 489 -19.05 33.38 -22.38
N LYS A 490 -19.17 33.13 -21.08
CA LYS A 490 -18.11 33.31 -20.07
C LYS A 490 -17.48 31.98 -19.65
N LEU A 491 -17.92 30.86 -20.22
CA LEU A 491 -17.20 29.60 -20.05
C LEU A 491 -15.84 29.67 -20.74
N GLU A 492 -14.85 28.98 -20.18
CA GLU A 492 -13.56 28.78 -20.82
C GLU A 492 -13.77 28.14 -22.23
N ARG A 493 -12.90 28.47 -23.19
CA ARG A 493 -13.14 28.19 -24.61
C ARG A 493 -13.26 26.69 -24.92
N GLN A 494 -12.44 25.85 -24.29
CA GLN A 494 -12.54 24.39 -24.44
C GLN A 494 -13.87 23.87 -23.86
N LEU A 495 -14.31 24.35 -22.69
CA LEU A 495 -15.62 24.00 -22.13
C LEU A 495 -16.78 24.40 -23.05
N GLN A 496 -16.71 25.55 -23.74
CA GLN A 496 -17.73 25.94 -24.71
C GLN A 496 -17.88 24.92 -25.85
N VAL A 497 -16.75 24.41 -26.36
CA VAL A 497 -16.75 23.40 -27.43
C VAL A 497 -17.25 22.07 -26.89
N ASP A 498 -16.78 21.65 -25.72
CA ASP A 498 -17.18 20.41 -25.07
C ASP A 498 -18.69 20.36 -24.83
N VAL A 499 -19.28 21.43 -24.30
CA VAL A 499 -20.73 21.55 -24.08
C VAL A 499 -21.52 21.32 -25.37
N LYS A 500 -21.07 21.90 -26.48
CA LYS A 500 -21.73 21.75 -27.79
C LYS A 500 -21.62 20.32 -28.31
N VAL A 501 -20.44 19.70 -28.19
CA VAL A 501 -20.18 18.37 -28.74
C VAL A 501 -20.88 17.27 -27.93
N PHE A 502 -20.81 17.32 -26.60
CA PHE A 502 -21.28 16.22 -25.75
C PHE A 502 -22.74 16.35 -25.31
N PHE A 503 -23.29 17.56 -25.26
CA PHE A 503 -24.66 17.81 -24.77
C PHE A 503 -25.54 18.56 -25.76
N GLY A 504 -25.01 19.01 -26.89
CA GLY A 504 -25.74 19.83 -27.87
C GLY A 504 -26.01 21.28 -27.44
N GLY A 505 -25.88 21.60 -26.15
CA GLY A 505 -26.07 22.95 -25.64
C GLY A 505 -25.93 23.07 -24.11
N TYR A 506 -25.82 24.31 -23.64
CA TYR A 506 -25.53 24.59 -22.23
C TYR A 506 -26.66 24.17 -21.28
N SER A 507 -27.92 24.34 -21.69
CA SER A 507 -29.08 23.91 -20.89
C SER A 507 -29.08 22.39 -20.67
N ALA A 508 -28.78 21.61 -21.70
CA ALA A 508 -28.69 20.15 -21.61
C ALA A 508 -27.53 19.71 -20.71
N ALA A 509 -26.38 20.38 -20.78
CA ALA A 509 -25.25 20.11 -19.89
C ALA A 509 -25.60 20.37 -18.41
N LEU A 510 -26.28 21.48 -18.13
CA LEU A 510 -26.77 21.78 -16.78
C LEU A 510 -27.83 20.77 -16.31
N SER A 511 -28.75 20.33 -17.18
CA SER A 511 -29.72 19.30 -16.83
C SER A 511 -29.05 17.98 -16.49
N ALA A 512 -28.08 17.54 -17.31
CA ALA A 512 -27.35 16.30 -17.08
C ALA A 512 -26.58 16.32 -15.74
N GLY A 513 -25.96 17.44 -15.38
CA GLY A 513 -25.32 17.61 -14.06
C GLY A 513 -26.33 17.56 -12.91
N ARG A 514 -27.49 18.19 -13.07
CA ARG A 514 -28.57 18.17 -12.08
C ARG A 514 -29.18 16.77 -11.89
N GLU A 515 -29.39 16.04 -12.99
CA GLU A 515 -29.85 14.64 -12.96
C GLU A 515 -28.86 13.74 -12.24
N LEU A 516 -27.55 13.95 -12.46
CA LEU A 516 -26.51 13.26 -11.72
C LEU A 516 -26.62 13.56 -10.22
N LEU A 517 -26.74 14.83 -9.81
CA LEU A 517 -26.92 15.19 -8.39
C LEU A 517 -28.14 14.52 -7.74
N PHE A 518 -29.29 14.53 -8.43
CA PHE A 518 -30.49 13.87 -7.89
C PHE A 518 -30.32 12.36 -7.75
N SER A 519 -29.49 11.74 -8.59
CA SER A 519 -29.21 10.31 -8.48
C SER A 519 -28.46 9.92 -7.20
N LEU A 520 -27.79 10.85 -6.51
CA LEU A 520 -27.09 10.57 -5.24
C LEU A 520 -28.06 10.19 -4.11
N ALA A 521 -29.35 10.55 -4.23
CA ALA A 521 -30.38 10.16 -3.28
C ALA A 521 -30.85 8.69 -3.47
N ASP A 522 -30.52 8.07 -4.59
CA ASP A 522 -30.88 6.70 -4.93
C ASP A 522 -29.85 5.72 -4.35
N ILE A 523 -30.23 5.06 -3.25
CA ILE A 523 -29.37 4.11 -2.53
C ILE A 523 -28.95 2.95 -3.43
N GLN A 524 -29.82 2.49 -4.34
CA GLN A 524 -29.50 1.37 -5.21
C GLN A 524 -28.42 1.77 -6.21
N LYS A 525 -28.53 2.96 -6.83
CA LYS A 525 -27.49 3.46 -7.75
C LYS A 525 -26.15 3.66 -7.07
N ILE A 526 -26.14 4.13 -5.82
CA ILE A 526 -24.90 4.24 -5.02
C ILE A 526 -24.32 2.86 -4.74
N SER A 527 -25.16 1.91 -4.31
CA SER A 527 -24.75 0.52 -4.06
C SER A 527 -24.13 -0.13 -5.31
N ASP A 528 -24.80 -0.03 -6.46
CA ASP A 528 -24.34 -0.60 -7.73
C ASP A 528 -23.05 0.07 -8.23
N ALA A 529 -22.90 1.37 -7.97
CA ALA A 529 -21.67 2.08 -8.30
C ALA A 529 -20.50 1.68 -7.39
N CYS A 530 -20.76 1.46 -6.10
CA CYS A 530 -19.76 0.96 -5.15
C CYS A 530 -19.31 -0.46 -5.52
N LEU A 531 -20.25 -1.33 -5.89
CA LEU A 531 -19.95 -2.68 -6.36
C LEU A 531 -19.06 -2.65 -7.61
N ARG A 532 -19.47 -1.91 -8.65
CA ARG A 532 -18.67 -1.78 -9.88
C ARG A 532 -17.27 -1.20 -9.63
N ALA A 533 -17.14 -0.26 -8.69
CA ALA A 533 -15.84 0.28 -8.32
C ALA A 533 -14.95 -0.80 -7.68
N ALA A 534 -15.45 -1.53 -6.68
CA ALA A 534 -14.71 -2.60 -6.03
C ALA A 534 -14.33 -3.74 -6.99
N GLU A 535 -15.24 -4.12 -7.91
CA GLU A 535 -14.96 -5.10 -8.97
C GLU A 535 -13.83 -4.65 -9.91
N GLN A 536 -13.60 -3.34 -10.06
CA GLN A 536 -12.49 -2.76 -10.83
C GLN A 536 -11.23 -2.53 -10.00
N GLY A 537 -11.15 -3.08 -8.79
CA GLY A 537 -10.02 -2.89 -7.86
C GLY A 537 -9.97 -1.49 -7.23
N ILE A 538 -11.08 -0.74 -7.28
CA ILE A 538 -11.16 0.60 -6.69
C ILE A 538 -11.72 0.48 -5.27
N GLY A 539 -10.82 0.21 -4.33
CA GLY A 539 -11.13 0.12 -2.91
C GLY A 539 -11.81 -1.17 -2.45
N TRP A 540 -12.17 -1.18 -1.17
CA TRP A 540 -12.80 -2.28 -0.47
C TRP A 540 -14.27 -2.01 -0.19
N LEU A 541 -15.13 -2.91 -0.62
CA LEU A 541 -16.56 -2.86 -0.37
C LEU A 541 -16.95 -3.71 0.84
N GLU A 542 -17.49 -3.06 1.87
CA GLU A 542 -18.34 -3.70 2.87
C GLU A 542 -19.76 -3.73 2.32
N GLY A 543 -20.21 -4.93 1.93
CA GLY A 543 -21.46 -5.13 1.18
C GLY A 543 -22.67 -4.45 1.83
N GLY A 544 -23.33 -3.56 1.08
CA GLY A 544 -24.51 -2.82 1.56
C GLY A 544 -24.24 -1.73 2.60
N GLU A 545 -22.99 -1.54 3.01
CA GLU A 545 -22.58 -0.57 4.04
C GLU A 545 -21.77 0.58 3.43
N SER A 546 -20.57 0.28 2.91
CA SER A 546 -19.64 1.32 2.49
C SER A 546 -18.56 0.86 1.51
N LEU A 547 -18.09 1.79 0.68
CA LEU A 547 -16.86 1.62 -0.11
C LEU A 547 -15.75 2.46 0.52
N GLN A 548 -14.61 1.82 0.81
CA GLN A 548 -13.42 2.45 1.40
C GLN A 548 -12.25 2.40 0.43
N LEU A 549 -11.55 3.51 0.19
CA LEU A 549 -10.48 3.58 -0.81
C LEU A 549 -9.48 4.68 -0.48
N HIS A 550 -8.26 4.52 -0.98
CA HIS A 550 -7.28 5.60 -1.02
C HIS A 550 -7.77 6.76 -1.93
N THR A 551 -7.45 7.99 -1.56
CA THR A 551 -7.93 9.19 -2.27
C THR A 551 -7.46 9.29 -3.71
N ASP A 552 -6.30 8.72 -4.03
CA ASP A 552 -5.76 8.68 -5.41
C ASP A 552 -6.68 7.93 -6.38
N LEU A 553 -7.53 7.04 -5.85
CA LEU A 553 -8.46 6.25 -6.66
C LEU A 553 -9.79 6.96 -6.91
N VAL A 554 -10.03 8.14 -6.30
CA VAL A 554 -11.29 8.91 -6.45
C VAL A 554 -11.57 9.23 -7.90
N GLU A 555 -10.56 9.66 -8.66
CA GLU A 555 -10.72 10.02 -10.06
C GLU A 555 -11.11 8.83 -10.95
N ARG A 556 -10.88 7.58 -10.51
CA ARG A 556 -11.29 6.37 -11.22
C ARG A 556 -12.74 5.97 -10.95
N LEU A 557 -13.35 6.51 -9.89
CA LEU A 557 -14.70 6.17 -9.48
C LEU A 557 -15.75 6.48 -10.58
N PRO A 558 -16.86 5.72 -10.61
CA PRO A 558 -18.03 6.08 -11.40
C PRO A 558 -18.50 7.52 -11.13
N PRO A 559 -19.08 8.22 -12.14
CA PRO A 559 -19.42 9.64 -12.03
C PRO A 559 -20.34 9.96 -10.84
N ILE A 560 -21.28 9.06 -10.50
CA ILE A 560 -22.16 9.24 -9.34
C ILE A 560 -21.39 9.28 -8.01
N LEU A 561 -20.36 8.44 -7.85
CA LEU A 561 -19.54 8.43 -6.65
C LEU A 561 -18.54 9.60 -6.63
N ARG A 562 -18.02 10.01 -7.78
CA ARG A 562 -17.23 11.25 -7.89
C ARG A 562 -18.04 12.47 -7.50
N ALA A 563 -19.30 12.57 -7.95
CA ALA A 563 -20.21 13.63 -7.55
C ALA A 563 -20.54 13.55 -6.05
N TYR A 564 -20.72 12.33 -5.49
CA TYR A 564 -20.93 12.13 -4.06
C TYR A 564 -19.75 12.66 -3.23
N VAL A 565 -18.52 12.26 -3.58
CA VAL A 565 -17.30 12.76 -2.94
C VAL A 565 -17.16 14.26 -3.13
N GLY A 566 -17.39 14.76 -4.35
CA GLY A 566 -17.37 16.18 -4.68
C GLY A 566 -18.32 17.02 -3.81
N CYS A 567 -19.53 16.53 -3.54
CA CYS A 567 -20.46 17.19 -2.61
C CYS A 567 -19.90 17.27 -1.19
N GLY A 568 -19.17 16.25 -0.73
CA GLY A 568 -18.45 16.28 0.54
C GLY A 568 -17.31 17.31 0.55
N THR A 569 -16.57 17.43 -0.55
CA THR A 569 -15.47 18.41 -0.66
C THR A 569 -15.93 19.86 -0.61
N LEU A 570 -17.19 20.15 -0.95
CA LEU A 570 -17.74 21.50 -0.79
C LEU A 570 -17.85 21.91 0.69
N LEU A 571 -18.05 20.96 1.60
CA LEU A 571 -18.19 21.20 3.03
C LEU A 571 -16.84 21.19 3.77
N TYR A 572 -15.92 20.31 3.37
CA TYR A 572 -14.66 20.10 4.06
C TYR A 572 -13.43 20.75 3.39
N GLY A 573 -13.49 20.99 2.08
CA GLY A 573 -12.32 21.32 1.26
C GLY A 573 -11.86 20.11 0.44
N ASP A 574 -10.59 20.03 0.09
CA ASP A 574 -10.14 19.03 -0.87
C ASP A 574 -10.00 17.60 -0.31
N VAL A 575 -10.40 16.61 -1.11
CA VAL A 575 -10.36 15.20 -0.70
C VAL A 575 -8.93 14.69 -0.48
N THR A 576 -7.94 15.22 -1.22
CA THR A 576 -6.53 14.78 -1.10
C THR A 576 -5.89 15.16 0.23
N SER A 577 -6.57 15.94 1.07
CA SER A 577 -6.12 16.23 2.44
C SER A 577 -6.22 15.03 3.38
N ALA A 578 -6.95 13.98 2.96
CA ALA A 578 -7.01 12.68 3.62
C ALA A 578 -6.27 11.62 2.78
N ASP A 579 -5.90 10.50 3.40
CA ASP A 579 -5.33 9.36 2.68
C ASP A 579 -6.45 8.38 2.29
N LEU A 580 -7.44 8.17 3.16
CA LEU A 580 -8.58 7.30 2.88
C LEU A 580 -9.91 8.05 2.90
N ILE A 581 -10.82 7.62 2.03
CA ILE A 581 -12.24 7.96 2.09
C ILE A 581 -13.12 6.72 2.31
N LYS A 582 -14.25 6.90 2.99
CA LYS A 582 -15.31 5.92 3.18
C LYS A 582 -16.65 6.54 2.73
N ILE A 583 -17.17 6.04 1.62
CA ILE A 583 -18.46 6.41 1.04
C ILE A 583 -19.53 5.51 1.67
N HIS A 584 -20.46 6.09 2.44
CA HIS A 584 -21.53 5.30 3.07
C HIS A 584 -22.72 5.16 2.13
N VAL A 585 -23.11 3.91 1.84
CA VAL A 585 -24.14 3.58 0.84
C VAL A 585 -25.52 4.10 1.27
N ARG A 586 -25.88 3.93 2.55
CA ARG A 586 -27.26 4.19 3.03
C ARG A 586 -27.44 5.53 3.74
N SER A 587 -26.40 6.00 4.43
CA SER A 587 -26.54 7.08 5.42
C SER A 587 -26.34 8.49 4.85
N GLY A 588 -25.94 8.63 3.57
CA GLY A 588 -25.63 9.93 2.98
C GLY A 588 -24.41 10.60 3.63
N LYS A 589 -23.49 9.80 4.17
CA LYS A 589 -22.27 10.26 4.85
C LYS A 589 -21.04 9.97 4.02
N LEU A 590 -20.09 10.88 4.07
CA LEU A 590 -18.72 10.67 3.64
C LEU A 590 -17.82 10.71 4.88
N THR A 591 -16.87 9.80 4.99
CA THR A 591 -15.85 9.87 6.04
C THR A 591 -14.48 9.98 5.38
N MET A 592 -13.65 10.88 5.89
CA MET A 592 -12.28 11.11 5.45
C MET A 592 -11.34 10.78 6.60
N MET A 593 -10.22 10.13 6.32
CA MET A 593 -9.27 9.65 7.34
C MET A 593 -7.85 10.00 6.91
N LYS A 594 -7.10 10.63 7.81
CA LYS A 594 -5.71 11.02 7.64
C LYS A 594 -4.83 10.21 8.58
N PHE A 595 -3.67 9.83 8.09
CA PHE A 595 -2.67 9.04 8.79
C PHE A 595 -1.34 9.80 8.85
N ASP A 596 -0.42 9.34 9.70
CA ASP A 596 0.89 9.96 9.90
C ASP A 596 1.90 9.65 8.77
N ASP A 597 2.05 8.39 8.39
CA ASP A 597 2.98 7.94 7.34
C ASP A 597 2.38 6.81 6.48
N PHE A 598 1.33 7.15 5.72
CA PHE A 598 0.53 6.17 4.98
C PHE A 598 1.34 5.29 4.03
N TYR A 599 2.35 5.84 3.34
CA TYR A 599 3.18 5.11 2.39
C TYR A 599 4.47 4.54 3.00
N GLY A 600 5.06 5.17 4.02
CA GLY A 600 6.30 4.71 4.63
C GLY A 600 6.10 3.62 5.68
N SER A 601 4.94 3.55 6.33
CA SER A 601 4.62 2.56 7.36
C SER A 601 3.62 1.51 6.86
N PRO A 602 3.81 0.21 7.17
CA PRO A 602 2.79 -0.80 6.90
C PRO A 602 1.60 -0.74 7.86
N LEU A 603 1.76 -0.07 9.01
CA LEU A 603 0.76 0.14 10.05
C LEU A 603 0.71 1.64 10.40
N PRO A 604 0.26 2.51 9.48
CA PRO A 604 0.20 3.93 9.75
C PRO A 604 -0.89 4.23 10.79
N ARG A 605 -0.70 5.27 11.60
CA ARG A 605 -1.63 5.63 12.68
C ARG A 605 -2.60 6.71 12.24
N MET A 606 -3.89 6.52 12.52
CA MET A 606 -4.92 7.48 12.14
C MET A 606 -4.82 8.72 13.04
N THR A 607 -4.42 9.85 12.46
CA THR A 607 -4.25 11.13 13.17
C THR A 607 -5.52 11.97 13.17
N GLN A 608 -6.38 11.81 12.16
CA GLN A 608 -7.62 12.56 12.06
C GLN A 608 -8.69 11.76 11.31
N ARG A 609 -9.94 11.91 11.73
CA ARG A 609 -11.12 11.42 11.02
C ARG A 609 -12.18 12.50 10.94
N VAL A 610 -12.73 12.72 9.76
CA VAL A 610 -13.80 13.70 9.54
C VAL A 610 -15.04 13.00 8.98
N LYS A 611 -16.18 13.18 9.65
CA LYS A 611 -17.47 12.64 9.21
C LYS A 611 -18.31 13.78 8.68
N ILE A 612 -18.66 13.71 7.41
CA ILE A 612 -19.46 14.70 6.69
C ILE A 612 -20.85 14.11 6.45
N ASN A 613 -21.90 14.85 6.82
CA ASN A 613 -23.27 14.47 6.53
C ASN A 613 -23.80 15.33 5.39
N LEU A 614 -23.96 14.73 4.21
CA LEU A 614 -24.37 15.48 3.02
C LEU A 614 -25.81 16.01 3.13
N ARG A 615 -26.68 15.32 3.88
CA ARG A 615 -28.09 15.73 4.05
C ARG A 615 -28.24 16.88 5.03
N LYS A 616 -27.50 16.82 6.14
CA LYS A 616 -27.52 17.88 7.17
C LYS A 616 -26.60 19.06 6.84
N GLN A 617 -25.71 18.88 5.86
CA GLN A 617 -24.65 19.83 5.51
C GLN A 617 -23.77 20.19 6.73
N ASP A 618 -23.55 19.22 7.61
CA ASP A 618 -22.70 19.34 8.78
C ASP A 618 -21.47 18.42 8.66
N LEU A 619 -20.44 18.73 9.46
CA LEU A 619 -19.26 17.91 9.60
C LEU A 619 -18.85 17.79 11.07
N THR A 620 -18.21 16.68 11.40
CA THR A 620 -17.64 16.41 12.73
C THR A 620 -16.20 15.93 12.55
N ILE A 621 -15.27 16.62 13.19
CA ILE A 621 -13.84 16.31 13.17
C ILE A 621 -13.48 15.57 14.46
N PHE A 622 -12.71 14.50 14.32
CA PHE A 622 -12.12 13.72 15.40
C PHE A 622 -10.61 13.74 15.22
N ASP A 623 -9.91 14.45 16.09
CA ASP A 623 -8.45 14.46 16.13
C ASP A 623 -7.97 13.42 17.14
N TYR A 624 -6.95 12.65 16.76
CA TYR A 624 -6.36 11.61 17.59
C TYR A 624 -4.99 12.07 18.11
N GLY A 625 -4.74 11.81 19.39
CA GLY A 625 -3.63 12.34 20.17
C GLY A 625 -3.82 11.97 21.64
N GLU A 626 -3.55 12.89 22.56
CA GLU A 626 -3.90 12.70 23.97
C GLU A 626 -5.25 13.37 24.27
N PRO A 627 -6.26 12.68 24.85
CA PRO A 627 -6.23 11.35 25.48
C PRO A 627 -6.68 10.18 24.56
N TYR A 628 -6.91 10.42 23.27
CA TYR A 628 -7.42 9.41 22.33
C TYR A 628 -6.30 8.88 21.41
N PRO A 629 -5.56 7.83 21.82
CA PRO A 629 -4.39 7.38 21.08
C PRO A 629 -4.76 7.01 19.64
N PRO A 630 -3.94 7.40 18.66
CA PRO A 630 -4.23 7.17 17.25
C PRO A 630 -4.12 5.67 16.92
N PRO A 631 -5.19 5.02 16.45
CA PRO A 631 -5.19 3.58 16.17
C PRO A 631 -4.40 3.26 14.89
N TYR A 632 -3.86 2.05 14.80
CA TYR A 632 -3.24 1.54 13.56
C TYR A 632 -4.29 1.31 12.46
N LEU A 633 -3.85 1.47 11.20
CA LEU A 633 -4.54 0.96 10.03
C LEU A 633 -4.10 -0.47 9.74
N TYR A 634 -4.93 -1.44 10.11
CA TYR A 634 -4.72 -2.83 9.72
C TYR A 634 -5.30 -3.10 8.32
N LYS A 635 -4.75 -4.12 7.64
CA LYS A 635 -5.19 -4.55 6.30
C LYS A 635 -5.22 -3.41 5.28
N LYS A 636 -4.20 -2.54 5.33
CA LYS A 636 -4.00 -1.38 4.45
C LYS A 636 -4.10 -1.76 2.97
N SER A 637 -3.64 -2.96 2.59
CA SER A 637 -3.72 -3.47 1.22
C SER A 637 -5.14 -3.44 0.63
N ARG A 638 -6.19 -3.57 1.47
CA ARG A 638 -7.60 -3.52 1.06
C ARG A 638 -7.99 -2.19 0.40
N PHE A 639 -7.36 -1.10 0.82
CA PHE A 639 -7.72 0.26 0.37
C PHE A 639 -6.85 0.75 -0.78
N LEU A 640 -5.82 -0.02 -1.11
CA LEU A 640 -4.90 0.19 -2.22
C LEU A 640 -5.29 -0.72 -3.40
N ASN A 641 -4.71 -0.44 -4.56
CA ASN A 641 -4.75 -1.36 -5.70
C ASN A 641 -3.33 -1.79 -6.07
N GLU A 642 -3.23 -2.76 -6.98
CA GLU A 642 -1.97 -3.33 -7.46
C GLU A 642 -1.04 -2.33 -8.17
N GLU A 643 -1.54 -1.14 -8.48
CA GLU A 643 -0.75 -0.06 -9.08
C GLU A 643 -0.09 0.84 -8.02
N SER A 644 -0.49 0.69 -6.75
CA SER A 644 0.03 1.49 -5.64
C SER A 644 1.48 1.12 -5.35
N PRO A 645 2.35 2.10 -5.02
CA PRO A 645 3.70 1.81 -4.55
C PRO A 645 3.65 0.91 -3.31
N SER A 646 4.58 -0.05 -3.22
CA SER A 646 4.70 -0.97 -2.09
C SER A 646 3.49 -1.87 -1.83
N TYR A 647 2.57 -2.02 -2.79
CA TYR A 647 1.39 -2.88 -2.65
C TYR A 647 1.79 -4.34 -2.36
N SER A 648 2.77 -4.88 -3.08
CA SER A 648 3.25 -6.25 -2.90
C SER A 648 3.85 -6.47 -1.51
N GLU A 649 4.68 -5.53 -1.06
CA GLU A 649 5.32 -5.55 0.24
C GLU A 649 4.28 -5.44 1.36
N GLN A 650 3.23 -4.63 1.19
CA GLN A 650 2.12 -4.54 2.13
C GLN A 650 1.35 -5.85 2.22
N VAL A 651 1.03 -6.48 1.09
CA VAL A 651 0.34 -7.78 1.07
C VAL A 651 1.16 -8.83 1.80
N LEU A 652 2.46 -8.95 1.50
CA LEU A 652 3.32 -9.92 2.17
C LEU A 652 3.45 -9.66 3.67
N PHE A 653 3.57 -8.38 4.08
CA PHE A 653 3.61 -8.01 5.49
C PHE A 653 2.34 -8.46 6.22
N GLU A 654 1.17 -8.20 5.63
CA GLU A 654 -0.11 -8.59 6.20
C GLU A 654 -0.30 -10.10 6.25
N GLU A 655 0.13 -10.83 5.21
CA GLU A 655 0.15 -12.30 5.20
C GLU A 655 1.03 -12.84 6.33
N THR A 656 2.26 -12.33 6.47
CA THR A 656 3.18 -12.74 7.55
C THR A 656 2.58 -12.44 8.93
N LEU A 657 1.87 -11.32 9.08
CA LEU A 657 1.21 -10.94 10.32
C LEU A 657 0.00 -11.85 10.64
N GLU A 658 -0.80 -12.20 9.63
CA GLU A 658 -1.92 -13.15 9.76
C GLU A 658 -1.44 -14.57 10.08
N GLU A 659 -0.32 -15.01 9.50
CA GLU A 659 0.30 -16.32 9.76
C GLU A 659 0.70 -16.53 11.22
N LEU A 660 0.94 -15.46 11.98
CA LEU A 660 1.17 -15.57 13.42
C LEU A 660 -0.04 -16.14 14.17
N GLY A 661 -1.26 -15.96 13.65
CA GLY A 661 -2.49 -16.52 14.24
C GLY A 661 -2.87 -15.96 15.62
N VAL A 662 -2.25 -14.87 16.09
CA VAL A 662 -2.46 -14.31 17.44
C VAL A 662 -3.32 -13.03 17.48
N PHE A 663 -3.63 -12.46 16.32
CA PHE A 663 -4.35 -11.20 16.17
C PHE A 663 -5.72 -11.39 15.51
N ASP A 664 -6.76 -10.85 16.13
CA ASP A 664 -8.03 -10.59 15.44
C ASP A 664 -7.93 -9.22 14.75
N LEU A 665 -7.66 -9.24 13.44
CA LEU A 665 -7.57 -8.03 12.61
C LEU A 665 -8.91 -7.66 11.95
N SER A 666 -10.04 -8.21 12.43
CA SER A 666 -11.36 -7.82 11.97
C SER A 666 -11.77 -6.44 12.52
N GLY A 667 -12.69 -5.77 11.83
CA GLY A 667 -13.14 -4.43 12.22
C GLY A 667 -11.99 -3.42 12.31
N TYR A 668 -11.76 -2.87 13.51
CA TYR A 668 -10.66 -1.93 13.79
C TYR A 668 -9.39 -2.61 14.35
N GLY A 669 -9.41 -3.93 14.54
CA GLY A 669 -8.33 -4.68 15.16
C GLY A 669 -8.10 -4.32 16.65
N PRO A 670 -7.01 -4.85 17.25
CA PRO A 670 -6.62 -4.48 18.61
C PRO A 670 -6.13 -3.02 18.67
N ASP A 671 -6.24 -2.40 19.85
CA ASP A 671 -5.58 -1.12 20.09
C ASP A 671 -4.05 -1.26 20.01
N VAL A 672 -3.37 -0.14 19.82
CA VAL A 672 -1.91 -0.08 19.59
C VAL A 672 -1.14 -0.73 20.74
N ALA A 673 -1.54 -0.49 21.99
CA ALA A 673 -0.83 -1.02 23.15
C ALA A 673 -0.97 -2.54 23.22
N THR A 674 -2.19 -3.07 23.03
CA THR A 674 -2.43 -4.51 22.96
C THR A 674 -1.65 -5.17 21.81
N PHE A 675 -1.60 -4.54 20.65
CA PHE A 675 -0.84 -5.04 19.50
C PHE A 675 0.66 -5.09 19.78
N ASP A 676 1.24 -3.98 20.23
CA ASP A 676 2.68 -3.84 20.46
C ASP A 676 3.15 -4.78 21.58
N VAL A 677 2.36 -4.95 22.65
CA VAL A 677 2.65 -5.91 23.74
C VAL A 677 2.71 -7.34 23.22
N LYS A 678 1.68 -7.80 22.49
CA LYS A 678 1.65 -9.16 21.94
C LYS A 678 2.80 -9.42 20.97
N LEU A 679 3.12 -8.45 20.11
CA LEU A 679 4.25 -8.57 19.19
C LEU A 679 5.59 -8.65 19.94
N GLY A 680 5.73 -7.87 21.01
CA GLY A 680 6.88 -7.90 21.91
C GLY A 680 7.03 -9.21 22.69
N GLU A 681 5.93 -9.82 23.13
CA GLU A 681 5.92 -11.15 23.78
C GLU A 681 6.47 -12.24 22.84
N MET A 682 6.18 -12.15 21.54
CA MET A 682 6.74 -13.04 20.52
C MET A 682 8.18 -12.68 20.10
N ARG A 683 8.78 -11.65 20.73
CA ARG A 683 10.09 -11.11 20.35
C ARG A 683 10.16 -10.73 18.87
N LEU A 684 9.10 -10.14 18.35
CA LEU A 684 9.03 -9.61 16.99
C LEU A 684 8.97 -8.08 17.00
N ALA A 685 9.41 -7.47 15.91
CA ALA A 685 9.33 -6.04 15.68
C ALA A 685 9.02 -5.76 14.21
N VAL A 686 8.33 -4.65 13.95
CA VAL A 686 8.10 -4.15 12.59
C VAL A 686 9.32 -3.34 12.16
N ASP A 687 9.92 -3.70 11.02
CA ASP A 687 11.01 -2.97 10.37
C ASP A 687 10.68 -2.76 8.89
N GLY A 688 10.29 -1.53 8.54
CA GLY A 688 9.66 -1.26 7.25
C GLY A 688 8.46 -2.18 7.04
N TYR A 689 8.40 -2.84 5.88
CA TYR A 689 7.35 -3.79 5.50
C TYR A 689 7.67 -5.25 5.88
N ARG A 690 8.44 -5.47 6.96
CA ARG A 690 8.86 -6.81 7.39
C ARG A 690 8.68 -6.98 8.89
N LEU A 691 8.37 -8.20 9.30
CA LEU A 691 8.49 -8.62 10.68
C LEU A 691 9.90 -9.22 10.88
N ILE A 692 10.65 -8.66 11.83
CA ILE A 692 11.98 -9.12 12.19
C ILE A 692 12.01 -9.55 13.65
N ARG A 693 13.04 -10.31 14.03
CA ARG A 693 13.32 -10.57 15.45
C ARG A 693 13.65 -9.27 16.16
N SER A 694 13.14 -9.13 17.38
CA SER A 694 13.32 -7.92 18.16
C SER A 694 14.79 -7.70 18.49
N ARG A 695 15.21 -6.44 18.38
CA ARG A 695 16.55 -5.96 18.77
C ARG A 695 16.54 -5.21 20.10
N SER A 696 15.41 -5.19 20.81
CA SER A 696 15.32 -4.63 22.15
C SER A 696 15.69 -5.66 23.22
N ILE A 697 16.06 -5.21 24.41
CA ILE A 697 16.21 -6.06 25.60
C ILE A 697 14.87 -6.04 26.35
N PRO A 698 14.19 -7.19 26.56
CA PRO A 698 12.91 -7.23 27.27
C PRO A 698 13.12 -7.14 28.80
N PRO A 699 12.08 -6.76 29.57
CA PRO A 699 12.07 -6.93 31.02
C PRO A 699 12.21 -8.41 31.39
N LEU A 700 12.93 -8.72 32.48
CA LEU A 700 13.13 -10.11 32.94
C LEU A 700 11.81 -10.80 33.30
N ASP A 701 10.84 -10.06 33.83
CA ASP A 701 9.54 -10.61 34.21
C ASP A 701 8.58 -10.80 33.03
N GLN A 702 9.00 -10.43 31.81
CA GLN A 702 8.26 -10.76 30.60
C GLN A 702 8.27 -12.28 30.39
N LYS A 703 7.14 -12.81 29.89
CA LYS A 703 7.00 -14.22 29.51
C LYS A 703 8.06 -14.64 28.48
N CYS A 704 8.60 -15.84 28.68
CA CYS A 704 9.52 -16.54 27.80
C CYS A 704 8.95 -17.93 27.55
N GLY A 705 8.22 -18.08 26.45
CA GLY A 705 7.34 -19.22 26.23
C GLY A 705 6.00 -19.05 26.94
N ARG A 706 5.23 -20.13 27.05
CA ARG A 706 3.88 -20.13 27.63
C ARG A 706 3.93 -20.09 29.16
N TYR A 707 4.85 -20.85 29.73
CA TYR A 707 4.85 -21.11 31.18
C TYR A 707 5.83 -20.22 31.94
N LEU A 708 7.03 -20.01 31.42
CA LEU A 708 8.14 -19.34 32.11
C LEU A 708 8.27 -17.85 31.78
N THR A 709 9.09 -17.15 32.55
CA THR A 709 9.58 -15.79 32.29
C THR A 709 11.07 -15.83 31.90
N PHE A 710 11.60 -14.73 31.36
CA PHE A 710 13.05 -14.63 31.11
C PHE A 710 13.84 -14.76 32.42
N ARG A 711 13.32 -14.23 33.52
CA ARG A 711 13.91 -14.36 34.86
C ARG A 711 14.13 -15.83 35.22
N ASP A 712 13.14 -16.68 35.00
CA ASP A 712 13.23 -18.10 35.34
C ASP A 712 14.37 -18.81 34.60
N LEU A 713 14.73 -18.37 33.39
CA LEU A 713 15.84 -18.95 32.61
C LEU A 713 17.19 -18.28 32.86
N ILE A 714 17.21 -17.08 33.44
CA ILE A 714 18.42 -16.28 33.65
C ILE A 714 18.88 -16.35 35.11
N GLU A 715 17.97 -16.47 36.06
CA GLU A 715 18.24 -16.42 37.51
C GLU A 715 17.90 -17.76 38.20
N CYS A 716 18.00 -18.90 37.50
CA CYS A 716 17.73 -20.23 38.06
C CYS A 716 18.93 -20.98 38.66
N GLY A 717 20.16 -20.47 38.46
CA GLY A 717 21.37 -21.18 38.88
C GLY A 717 21.73 -20.95 40.34
N GLU A 718 22.11 -22.02 41.07
CA GLU A 718 22.56 -21.95 42.47
C GLU A 718 23.72 -20.95 42.67
N THR A 719 24.65 -20.86 41.71
CA THR A 719 25.79 -19.93 41.78
C THR A 719 25.36 -18.48 41.66
N GLN A 720 24.33 -18.20 40.86
CA GLN A 720 23.78 -16.85 40.73
C GLN A 720 23.08 -16.44 42.03
N ALA A 721 22.24 -17.33 42.58
CA ALA A 721 21.54 -17.09 43.85
C ALA A 721 22.51 -16.91 45.05
N ALA A 722 23.63 -17.64 45.06
CA ALA A 722 24.60 -17.58 46.16
C ALA A 722 25.48 -16.30 46.16
N HIS A 723 25.65 -15.64 45.01
CA HIS A 723 26.63 -14.56 44.86
C HIS A 723 26.04 -13.22 44.39
N ASP A 724 24.73 -13.14 44.13
CA ASP A 724 24.02 -11.93 43.66
C ASP A 724 24.73 -11.25 42.46
N ILE A 725 25.22 -12.08 41.55
CA ILE A 725 25.95 -11.62 40.35
C ILE A 725 24.92 -11.27 39.27
N GLY A 726 25.03 -10.06 38.72
CA GLY A 726 24.23 -9.65 37.57
C GLY A 726 24.44 -10.58 36.39
N ASN A 727 23.38 -11.31 36.00
CA ASN A 727 23.42 -12.33 34.94
C ASN A 727 22.60 -11.93 33.70
N MET A 728 22.33 -10.65 33.51
CA MET A 728 21.51 -10.16 32.38
C MET A 728 22.26 -10.35 31.05
N PRO A 729 21.64 -11.00 30.02
CA PRO A 729 22.19 -11.00 28.67
C PRO A 729 22.32 -9.58 28.10
N VAL A 730 23.34 -9.36 27.28
CA VAL A 730 23.63 -8.06 26.67
C VAL A 730 23.22 -8.04 25.21
N ASP A 731 23.33 -9.17 24.51
CA ASP A 731 22.90 -9.30 23.12
C ASP A 731 21.38 -9.61 23.06
N PRO A 732 20.55 -8.80 22.37
CA PRO A 732 19.13 -9.09 22.16
C PRO A 732 18.86 -10.48 21.55
N GLU A 733 19.79 -11.00 20.74
CA GLU A 733 19.66 -12.34 20.17
C GLU A 733 19.74 -13.44 21.23
N SER A 734 20.39 -13.20 22.38
CA SER A 734 20.37 -14.14 23.51
C SER A 734 18.94 -14.33 24.05
N PHE A 735 18.14 -13.27 24.12
CA PHE A 735 16.73 -13.35 24.50
C PHE A 735 15.87 -14.06 23.45
N ASN A 736 16.16 -13.83 22.16
CA ASN A 736 15.50 -14.56 21.07
C ASN A 736 15.77 -16.06 21.19
N ALA A 737 17.02 -16.44 21.41
CA ALA A 737 17.41 -17.83 21.58
C ALA A 737 16.78 -18.48 22.83
N LEU A 738 16.67 -17.76 23.94
CA LEU A 738 15.98 -18.23 25.15
C LEU A 738 14.48 -18.46 24.90
N LEU A 739 13.82 -17.56 24.16
CA LEU A 739 12.42 -17.74 23.77
C LEU A 739 12.26 -18.98 22.87
N ASP A 740 13.17 -19.18 21.92
CA ASP A 740 13.11 -20.32 21.00
C ASP A 740 13.36 -21.64 21.75
N LEU A 741 14.28 -21.68 22.72
CA LEU A 741 14.48 -22.80 23.63
C LEU A 741 13.21 -23.10 24.44
N ALA A 742 12.58 -22.06 25.01
CA ALA A 742 11.35 -22.24 25.77
C ALA A 742 10.23 -22.82 24.88
N HIS A 743 9.99 -22.21 23.72
CA HIS A 743 8.91 -22.60 22.82
C HIS A 743 9.10 -23.99 22.20
N HIS A 744 10.33 -24.34 21.78
CA HIS A 744 10.57 -25.58 21.05
C HIS A 744 10.94 -26.77 21.94
N VAL A 745 11.39 -26.53 23.17
CA VAL A 745 11.85 -27.58 24.09
C VAL A 745 11.06 -27.61 25.38
N ILE A 746 11.05 -26.51 26.12
CA ILE A 746 10.57 -26.52 27.51
C ILE A 746 9.04 -26.57 27.57
N ASP A 747 8.34 -25.75 26.79
CA ASP A 747 6.88 -25.70 26.76
C ASP A 747 6.26 -27.07 26.39
N PRO A 748 6.72 -27.79 25.36
CA PRO A 748 6.24 -29.15 25.08
C PRO A 748 6.48 -30.15 26.22
N VAL A 749 7.62 -30.06 26.90
CA VAL A 749 7.92 -30.92 28.06
C VAL A 749 6.96 -30.60 29.20
N ILE A 750 6.71 -29.32 29.47
CA ILE A 750 5.73 -28.89 30.49
C ILE A 750 4.31 -29.32 30.12
N ASP A 751 3.93 -29.20 28.85
CA ASP A 751 2.62 -29.62 28.35
C ASP A 751 2.34 -31.10 28.63
N TYR A 752 3.37 -31.96 28.54
CA TYR A 752 3.23 -33.40 28.70
C TYR A 752 3.44 -33.89 30.13
N PHE A 753 4.51 -33.45 30.79
CA PHE A 753 4.93 -33.93 32.12
C PHE A 753 4.57 -33.00 33.28
N GLY A 754 4.09 -31.79 33.00
CA GLY A 754 3.91 -30.75 34.02
C GLY A 754 5.18 -29.92 34.26
N MET A 755 5.13 -29.00 35.22
CA MET A 755 6.18 -27.99 35.42
C MET A 755 7.56 -28.61 35.67
N VAL A 756 8.57 -28.07 34.99
CA VAL A 756 9.98 -28.46 35.18
C VAL A 756 10.66 -27.61 36.25
N LYS A 757 11.66 -28.18 36.92
CA LYS A 757 12.57 -27.44 37.80
C LYS A 757 13.87 -27.13 37.07
N LEU A 758 14.05 -25.87 36.73
CA LEU A 758 15.29 -25.35 36.17
C LEU A 758 16.38 -25.33 37.25
N THR A 759 17.54 -25.86 36.90
CA THR A 759 18.73 -25.94 37.78
C THR A 759 19.89 -25.12 37.24
N PHE A 760 19.92 -24.88 35.94
CA PHE A 760 20.86 -23.98 35.29
C PHE A 760 20.30 -23.47 33.96
N GLY A 761 20.74 -22.29 33.52
CA GLY A 761 20.13 -21.58 32.39
C GLY A 761 21.15 -20.67 31.71
N PHE A 762 20.78 -19.44 31.41
CA PHE A 762 21.71 -18.48 30.80
C PHE A 762 22.94 -18.25 31.70
N CYS A 763 24.11 -18.14 31.09
CA CYS A 763 25.37 -17.88 31.79
C CYS A 763 26.12 -16.72 31.12
N SER A 764 26.04 -15.54 31.73
CA SER A 764 26.81 -14.37 31.33
C SER A 764 28.32 -14.60 31.54
N PRO A 765 29.19 -13.86 30.84
CA PRO A 765 30.64 -13.89 31.10
C PRO A 765 31.02 -13.59 32.56
N ALA A 766 30.23 -12.74 33.24
CA ALA A 766 30.43 -12.41 34.64
C ALA A 766 30.16 -13.61 35.56
N LEU A 767 29.03 -14.30 35.35
CA LEU A 767 28.69 -15.51 36.08
C LEU A 767 29.68 -16.65 35.79
N ALA A 768 30.05 -16.84 34.52
CA ALA A 768 30.99 -17.88 34.09
C ALA A 768 32.35 -17.79 34.81
N SER A 769 32.83 -16.57 35.12
CA SER A 769 34.10 -16.38 35.84
C SER A 769 34.11 -16.92 37.27
N HIS A 770 32.93 -17.18 37.84
CA HIS A 770 32.76 -17.72 39.19
C HIS A 770 32.50 -19.23 39.20
N ILE A 771 32.26 -19.85 38.03
CA ILE A 771 31.96 -21.28 37.91
C ILE A 771 33.23 -22.06 37.61
N LYS A 772 33.73 -22.81 38.61
CA LYS A 772 34.95 -23.61 38.48
C LYS A 772 34.65 -25.00 37.88
N GLY A 773 35.01 -25.21 36.61
CA GLY A 773 35.13 -26.54 35.99
C GLY A 773 33.83 -27.24 35.59
N ARG A 774 32.66 -26.57 35.65
CA ARG A 774 31.36 -27.15 35.30
C ARG A 774 30.80 -26.74 33.93
N ILE A 775 31.38 -25.73 33.28
CA ILE A 775 30.88 -25.18 32.00
C ILE A 775 31.99 -25.21 30.97
N SER A 776 31.64 -25.47 29.70
CA SER A 776 32.55 -25.38 28.57
C SER A 776 32.10 -24.26 27.60
N PRO A 777 32.47 -22.99 27.84
CA PRO A 777 31.85 -21.84 27.16
C PRO A 777 31.89 -21.87 25.63
N LYS A 778 32.87 -22.57 25.03
CA LYS A 778 33.01 -22.72 23.57
C LYS A 778 32.12 -23.81 22.96
N LEU A 779 31.67 -24.76 23.77
CA LEU A 779 30.90 -25.93 23.35
C LEU A 779 29.51 -25.95 23.98
N ASP A 780 29.18 -24.96 24.80
CA ASP A 780 28.02 -24.95 25.65
C ASP A 780 27.19 -23.69 25.34
N GLN A 781 25.91 -23.90 25.03
CA GLN A 781 25.00 -22.86 24.57
C GLN A 781 24.38 -22.07 25.73
N HIS A 782 24.80 -22.28 26.98
CA HIS A 782 24.39 -21.41 28.10
C HIS A 782 24.81 -19.94 27.92
N ALA A 783 25.88 -19.65 27.17
CA ALA A 783 26.27 -18.27 26.82
C ALA A 783 25.40 -17.65 25.71
N ALA A 784 24.45 -18.41 25.17
CA ALA A 784 23.60 -18.05 24.07
C ALA A 784 24.35 -17.37 22.89
N HIS A 785 23.97 -16.14 22.54
CA HIS A 785 24.56 -15.37 21.44
C HIS A 785 25.60 -14.35 21.93
N GLU A 786 26.01 -14.42 23.20
CA GLU A 786 26.96 -13.47 23.77
C GLU A 786 28.32 -13.53 23.06
N ARG A 787 28.98 -12.37 23.04
CA ARG A 787 30.23 -12.17 22.32
C ARG A 787 31.38 -11.94 23.28
N THR A 788 32.55 -12.39 22.86
CA THR A 788 33.82 -12.06 23.50
C THR A 788 34.14 -10.58 23.30
N ARG A 789 35.10 -10.04 24.07
CA ARG A 789 35.62 -8.66 23.89
C ARG A 789 36.17 -8.37 22.48
N ARG A 790 36.47 -9.40 21.70
CA ARG A 790 36.98 -9.28 20.31
C ARG A 790 35.86 -9.35 19.25
N GLY A 791 34.59 -9.42 19.66
CA GLY A 791 33.42 -9.40 18.78
C GLY A 791 32.97 -10.76 18.22
N GLY A 792 33.78 -11.82 18.37
CA GLY A 792 33.40 -13.20 18.04
C GLY A 792 32.50 -13.83 19.10
N TYR A 793 31.64 -14.76 18.71
CA TYR A 793 30.73 -15.48 19.62
C TYR A 793 31.49 -16.28 20.67
N ILE A 794 30.93 -16.35 21.89
CA ILE A 794 31.48 -17.19 22.97
C ILE A 794 31.29 -18.67 22.63
N CYS A 795 30.11 -19.03 22.11
CA CYS A 795 29.79 -20.35 21.59
C CYS A 795 29.38 -20.23 20.11
N GLU A 796 30.14 -20.84 19.20
CA GLU A 796 29.85 -20.80 17.75
C GLU A 796 28.61 -21.63 17.36
N ARG A 797 28.08 -22.45 18.28
CA ARG A 797 26.87 -23.24 18.04
C ARG A 797 25.61 -22.37 17.97
N LEU A 798 25.63 -21.18 18.59
CA LEU A 798 24.49 -20.26 18.73
C LEU A 798 23.26 -20.96 19.37
N GLY A 799 22.12 -20.28 19.49
CA GLY A 799 20.98 -20.80 20.23
C GLY A 799 21.17 -20.69 21.75
N ALA A 800 20.40 -21.44 22.54
CA ALA A 800 20.46 -21.38 24.01
C ALA A 800 20.35 -22.78 24.64
N ALA A 801 20.76 -22.92 25.90
CA ALA A 801 20.66 -24.16 26.67
C ALA A 801 20.11 -23.93 28.09
N CYS A 802 19.52 -24.99 28.64
CA CYS A 802 19.12 -25.07 30.05
C CYS A 802 19.35 -26.47 30.61
N ASP A 803 19.45 -26.54 31.93
CA ASP A 803 19.51 -27.77 32.69
C ASP A 803 18.26 -27.88 33.56
N PHE A 804 17.52 -28.99 33.46
CA PHE A 804 16.31 -29.17 34.26
C PHE A 804 16.06 -30.62 34.67
N VAL A 805 15.20 -30.77 35.68
CA VAL A 805 14.61 -32.04 36.11
C VAL A 805 13.09 -31.91 36.13
N VAL A 806 12.40 -33.00 35.81
CA VAL A 806 10.96 -33.13 36.08
C VAL A 806 10.85 -33.84 37.42
N GLU A 807 10.34 -33.15 38.44
CA GLU A 807 10.18 -33.76 39.77
C GLU A 807 9.17 -34.91 39.71
N ASP A 808 9.43 -35.97 40.48
CA ASP A 808 8.61 -37.18 40.56
C ASP A 808 8.50 -38.06 39.29
N GLU A 809 9.28 -37.77 38.24
CA GLU A 809 9.35 -38.57 37.00
C GLU A 809 10.72 -39.27 36.82
N ASP A 810 10.75 -40.37 36.05
CA ASP A 810 12.02 -40.99 35.63
C ASP A 810 12.62 -40.21 34.45
N MET A 811 13.76 -39.55 34.68
CA MET A 811 14.40 -38.75 33.64
C MET A 811 14.85 -39.58 32.43
N ALA A 812 15.02 -40.90 32.55
CA ALA A 812 15.26 -41.76 31.39
C ALA A 812 14.03 -41.79 30.45
N MET A 813 12.81 -41.85 31.01
CA MET A 813 11.57 -41.80 30.24
C MET A 813 11.33 -40.41 29.64
N VAL A 814 11.63 -39.35 30.39
CA VAL A 814 11.56 -37.97 29.89
C VAL A 814 12.48 -37.78 28.69
N VAL A 815 13.73 -38.26 28.76
CA VAL A 815 14.68 -38.16 27.63
C VAL A 815 14.19 -38.92 26.41
N GLU A 816 13.70 -40.15 26.55
CA GLU A 816 13.15 -40.90 25.42
C GLU A 816 11.93 -40.20 24.81
N TRP A 817 11.07 -39.60 25.63
CA TRP A 817 9.96 -38.81 25.12
C TRP A 817 10.44 -37.57 24.36
N ILE A 818 11.42 -36.83 24.89
CA ILE A 818 12.02 -35.66 24.24
C ILE A 818 12.62 -36.04 22.88
N ILE A 819 13.37 -37.14 22.80
CA ILE A 819 13.98 -37.61 21.55
C ILE A 819 12.94 -37.78 20.44
N ASN A 820 11.77 -38.32 20.80
CA ASN A 820 10.72 -38.64 19.84
C ASN A 820 9.79 -37.46 19.51
N ASN A 821 9.62 -36.50 20.42
CA ASN A 821 8.55 -35.50 20.33
C ASN A 821 9.03 -34.05 20.22
N VAL A 822 10.30 -33.78 20.51
CA VAL A 822 10.81 -32.41 20.69
C VAL A 822 11.91 -32.10 19.68
N LYS A 823 11.99 -30.84 19.23
CA LYS A 823 13.10 -30.34 18.43
C LYS A 823 14.17 -29.76 19.36
N PHE A 824 15.35 -30.35 19.37
CA PHE A 824 16.49 -29.88 20.17
C PHE A 824 17.78 -30.01 19.37
N ASP A 825 18.78 -29.19 19.72
CA ASP A 825 20.12 -29.26 19.14
C ASP A 825 20.93 -30.39 19.79
N ARG A 826 21.13 -30.33 21.11
CA ARG A 826 21.88 -31.37 21.86
C ARG A 826 21.24 -31.69 23.20
N LEU A 827 21.35 -32.94 23.60
CA LEU A 827 20.88 -33.45 24.89
C LEU A 827 22.02 -34.25 25.55
N TYR A 828 22.37 -33.90 26.78
CA TYR A 828 23.29 -34.67 27.62
C TYR A 828 22.53 -35.24 28.82
N PHE A 829 22.58 -36.57 28.94
CA PHE A 829 21.87 -37.31 29.98
C PHE A 829 22.86 -37.81 31.04
N TYR A 830 22.64 -37.41 32.31
CA TYR A 830 23.55 -37.69 33.42
C TYR A 830 23.04 -38.80 34.37
N GLY A 831 21.95 -39.47 34.03
CA GLY A 831 21.30 -40.51 34.84
C GLY A 831 19.86 -40.16 35.23
N CYS A 832 19.08 -41.16 35.67
CA CYS A 832 17.63 -41.07 35.92
C CYS A 832 17.21 -40.11 37.04
N HIS A 833 18.14 -39.69 37.91
CA HIS A 833 17.86 -38.81 39.06
C HIS A 833 18.63 -37.48 39.00
N ARG A 834 19.25 -37.17 37.86
CA ARG A 834 20.03 -35.93 37.68
C ARG A 834 19.36 -35.04 36.63
N PRO A 835 19.54 -33.71 36.72
CA PRO A 835 19.11 -32.80 35.66
C PRO A 835 19.74 -33.20 34.32
N ILE A 836 18.97 -33.04 33.25
CA ILE A 836 19.47 -33.16 31.89
C ILE A 836 19.93 -31.79 31.41
N HIS A 837 20.96 -31.76 30.55
CA HIS A 837 21.29 -30.56 29.78
C HIS A 837 20.67 -30.68 28.40
N ILE A 838 19.98 -29.64 27.97
CA ILE A 838 19.39 -29.59 26.63
C ILE A 838 19.54 -28.21 26.01
N SER A 839 19.81 -28.18 24.70
CA SER A 839 19.94 -26.95 23.93
C SER A 839 19.03 -26.93 22.71
N TYR A 840 18.78 -25.72 22.22
CA TYR A 840 18.08 -25.47 20.97
C TYR A 840 18.88 -24.46 20.13
N SER A 841 18.91 -24.67 18.82
CA SER A 841 19.43 -23.73 17.82
C SER A 841 18.54 -23.80 16.57
N SER A 842 18.61 -22.78 15.72
CA SER A 842 17.85 -22.74 14.46
C SER A 842 18.24 -23.86 13.48
N THR A 843 19.45 -24.42 13.61
CA THR A 843 19.94 -25.56 12.81
C THR A 843 20.32 -26.74 13.71
N PRO A 844 19.34 -27.45 14.32
CA PRO A 844 19.59 -28.42 15.38
C PRO A 844 20.33 -29.67 14.86
N ALA A 845 21.39 -30.08 15.56
CA ALA A 845 22.17 -31.28 15.26
C ALA A 845 21.49 -32.59 15.71
N ARG A 846 20.44 -32.52 16.52
CA ARG A 846 19.75 -33.65 17.16
C ARG A 846 20.74 -34.66 17.76
N GLN A 847 21.72 -34.20 18.53
CA GLN A 847 22.71 -35.09 19.14
C GLN A 847 22.30 -35.46 20.57
N VAL A 848 22.33 -36.76 20.88
CA VAL A 848 22.14 -37.26 22.24
C VAL A 848 23.45 -37.88 22.76
N VAL A 849 23.81 -37.54 23.99
CA VAL A 849 25.04 -38.01 24.65
C VAL A 849 24.71 -38.51 26.05
N ASP A 850 25.03 -39.78 26.31
CA ASP A 850 24.96 -40.38 27.64
C ASP A 850 26.26 -40.15 28.39
N MET A 851 26.16 -39.55 29.57
CA MET A 851 27.29 -39.24 30.43
C MET A 851 27.46 -40.38 31.45
N ILE A 852 28.32 -41.35 31.11
CA ILE A 852 28.46 -42.60 31.85
C ILE A 852 29.55 -42.47 32.91
N GLU A 853 29.21 -42.74 34.17
CA GLU A 853 30.19 -42.89 35.24
C GLU A 853 31.01 -44.17 35.06
N THR A 854 32.32 -44.01 34.99
CA THR A 854 33.28 -45.13 34.96
C THR A 854 33.53 -45.66 36.37
N ALA A 855 34.02 -46.89 36.49
CA ALA A 855 34.35 -47.52 37.77
C ALA A 855 35.35 -46.72 38.64
N GLY A 856 36.08 -45.75 38.05
CA GLY A 856 36.99 -44.83 38.76
C GLY A 856 36.37 -43.49 39.16
N GLY A 857 35.05 -43.30 39.01
CA GLY A 857 34.34 -42.06 39.37
C GLY A 857 34.41 -40.94 38.32
N ASN A 858 35.09 -41.15 37.18
CA ASN A 858 35.13 -40.18 36.08
C ASN A 858 33.92 -40.37 35.16
N VAL A 859 33.40 -39.28 34.59
CA VAL A 859 32.27 -39.31 33.65
C VAL A 859 32.78 -39.26 32.21
N VAL A 860 32.35 -40.18 31.35
CA VAL A 860 32.72 -40.23 29.93
C VAL A 860 31.50 -40.06 29.00
N PRO A 861 31.59 -39.20 27.97
CA PRO A 861 30.49 -39.01 27.01
C PRO A 861 30.41 -40.18 26.02
N LYS A 862 29.24 -40.80 25.89
CA LYS A 862 28.92 -41.80 24.87
C LYS A 862 27.78 -41.30 24.01
N ARG A 863 28.04 -41.06 22.71
CA ARG A 863 26.99 -40.66 21.77
C ARG A 863 25.95 -41.78 21.63
N ARG A 864 24.68 -41.46 21.88
CA ARG A 864 23.56 -42.37 21.63
C ARG A 864 23.20 -42.30 20.15
N ARG A 865 22.96 -43.46 19.54
CA ARG A 865 22.44 -43.54 18.16
C ARG A 865 20.93 -43.41 18.26
N ILE A 866 20.38 -42.39 17.60
CA ILE A 866 18.94 -42.19 17.44
C ILE A 866 18.63 -42.38 15.96
N ASP A 867 17.51 -43.04 15.66
CA ASP A 867 17.07 -43.33 14.30
C ASP A 867 16.29 -42.17 13.67
#